data_AF-A0AAD4TEV8-F1
#
_entry.id   AF-A0AAD4TEV8-F1
#
_cell.length_a   1.000
_cell.length_b   1.000
_cell.length_c   1.000
_cell.angle_alpha   90.00
_cell.angle_beta   90.00
_cell.angle_gamma   90.00
#
_symmetry.space_group_name_H-M   'P 1'
#
loop_
_entity.id
_entity.type
_entity.pdbx_description
1 polymer ?
#
loop_
_entity_poly.entity_id
_entity_poly.type
_entity_poly.pdbx_seq_one_letter_code
_entity_poly.pdbx_strand_id
1 'polypeptide(L)'
;MASLKLYSPWVLFCFSFFFIFTTTTFSLTKTSSDVELLLSKIKPSLQGNPENLVLSSWNFSVPLCQWKGLSWVISNGLPLQCDGLTLPQRNNLTLFKDPSLQLLSIQLPGAGLFGEIPREVGELSSLKSLYLGANSLTGNIPLELGYSVSLTNLDLGGNLLKGPVPTSIWNLCDRLVSLRLRDNNLTGTLPEPALQNSTCKSLEVLDLSNNKFSGEFPEFVTRFKGLKELSLGNNDFYGQIPVTLSGLSLDKLNLSYNNFTGVLPVFDGSKYDAKAFQGNDPGLCGPPLGKCGGKRSGLSAGGIAVLVIGLMTGLVVSASVLIGYVQGRKKKNNGVNEDGYEEGEEDENGGGEGKLVLFQGAEHLTLEDVLNATGQVMEKTNYGTVYKAKLADGGTIALRLLREGTCKDGSSCLPVVRQLGRVRHENLVPLRAFYQGQRGEKLLIYDYLPNKTLHDLLHDSRTGKPMLNWARRHKIALDIARGLAFLHTGLEAPITHGNVRSKNVLVDEFFVARVTEFGLDKLMVPAVTDEMVTIAKTDGYKAPELQKMKKCNSRTDVYAFGILLLEILLGKKPGRDGRSGEFVDLPALVKVAVLEETTMEVFDVALLKGIRSPMEDGLVQALKLAMGCCAPVASVRPNMDEVVKQLEENRPRNRSALYSPTETRSEVGRSSFRKISREAILIERKTDNYCPHFAEKRYDTTESISQPRPSSLSQKFHTNMLPHLLML
;
A
#
# COMPACT_ATOMS: atom_id res chain seq x y z
N MET A 1 -56.82 48.05 55.02
CA MET A 1 -56.29 49.44 54.96
C MET A 1 -54.82 49.32 54.60
N ALA A 2 -54.50 49.47 53.31
CA ALA A 2 -53.81 50.63 52.73
C ALA A 2 -52.27 50.55 52.94
N SER A 3 -51.38 50.77 51.97
CA SER A 3 -51.53 51.26 50.59
C SER A 3 -50.21 51.08 49.81
N LEU A 4 -50.37 50.77 48.52
CA LEU A 4 -49.65 51.23 47.33
C LEU A 4 -48.33 52.04 47.46
N LYS A 5 -47.31 51.61 46.70
CA LYS A 5 -46.57 52.46 45.73
C LYS A 5 -46.22 51.66 44.46
N LEU A 6 -46.86 52.01 43.34
CA LEU A 6 -46.54 51.59 41.98
C LEU A 6 -45.37 52.44 41.43
N TYR A 7 -44.49 51.83 40.61
CA TYR A 7 -43.62 52.53 39.66
C TYR A 7 -44.00 52.14 38.23
N SER A 8 -44.12 53.17 37.39
CA SER A 8 -44.64 53.20 36.02
C SER A 8 -43.63 52.71 34.95
N PRO A 9 -44.09 52.19 33.80
CA PRO A 9 -43.23 51.75 32.69
C PRO A 9 -42.83 52.90 31.75
N TRP A 10 -41.74 52.65 31.01
CA TRP A 10 -41.05 53.55 30.10
C TRP A 10 -41.78 53.72 28.76
N VAL A 11 -41.84 54.96 28.28
CA VAL A 11 -42.37 55.37 26.97
C VAL A 11 -41.21 55.65 25.99
N LEU A 12 -41.47 55.23 24.75
CA LEU A 12 -40.74 55.38 23.49
C LEU A 12 -40.06 56.73 23.24
N PHE A 13 -38.88 56.71 22.60
CA PHE A 13 -38.55 57.63 21.50
C PHE A 13 -37.55 56.98 20.52
N CYS A 14 -37.94 56.92 19.24
CA CYS A 14 -37.12 56.47 18.12
C CYS A 14 -36.22 57.61 17.63
N PHE A 15 -34.94 57.33 17.38
CA PHE A 15 -34.10 58.16 16.51
C PHE A 15 -33.47 57.30 15.43
N SER A 16 -33.88 57.57 14.20
CA SER A 16 -33.26 57.10 12.96
C SER A 16 -31.90 57.77 12.77
N PHE A 17 -30.85 56.98 12.58
CA PHE A 17 -29.61 57.46 11.96
C PHE A 17 -29.46 56.82 10.57
N PHE A 18 -29.65 57.66 9.56
CA PHE A 18 -29.24 57.40 8.17
C PHE A 18 -27.71 57.29 8.14
N PHE A 19 -27.17 56.10 7.82
CA PHE A 19 -25.83 55.99 7.27
C PHE A 19 -25.97 55.79 5.76
N ILE A 20 -25.62 56.84 5.02
CA ILE A 20 -25.38 56.79 3.58
C ILE A 20 -24.10 55.97 3.40
N PHE A 21 -24.25 54.68 3.09
CA PHE A 21 -23.16 53.93 2.46
C PHE A 21 -23.24 54.22 0.96
N THR A 22 -22.31 55.04 0.49
CA THR A 22 -22.00 55.15 -0.92
C THR A 22 -21.58 53.77 -1.42
N THR A 23 -22.43 53.12 -2.22
CA THR A 23 -22.07 51.95 -3.00
C THR A 23 -21.10 52.37 -4.09
N THR A 24 -19.81 52.44 -3.74
CA THR A 24 -18.76 52.31 -4.74
C THR A 24 -18.62 50.82 -5.04
N THR A 25 -19.31 50.39 -6.09
CA THR A 25 -19.07 49.10 -6.72
C THR A 25 -17.67 49.11 -7.34
N PHE A 26 -16.65 48.83 -6.54
CA PHE A 26 -15.36 48.40 -7.07
C PHE A 26 -15.56 46.98 -7.61
N SER A 27 -15.96 46.88 -8.88
CA SER A 27 -15.83 45.65 -9.65
C SER A 27 -14.33 45.38 -9.80
N LEU A 28 -13.76 44.59 -8.88
CA LEU A 28 -12.47 43.95 -9.12
C LEU A 28 -12.71 42.99 -10.30
N THR A 29 -12.26 43.35 -11.50
CA THR A 29 -12.35 42.49 -12.68
C THR A 29 -11.48 41.26 -12.44
N LYS A 30 -12.08 40.17 -11.93
CA LYS A 30 -11.42 38.89 -11.69
C LYS A 30 -11.15 38.23 -13.05
N THR A 31 -9.90 37.84 -13.30
CA THR A 31 -9.52 37.06 -14.48
C THR A 31 -10.25 35.72 -14.53
N SER A 32 -10.46 35.15 -15.72
CA SER A 32 -10.98 33.77 -15.82
C SER A 32 -10.10 32.82 -15.00
N SER A 33 -10.72 31.91 -14.24
CA SER A 33 -10.02 30.91 -13.45
C SER A 33 -9.10 30.04 -14.32
N ASP A 34 -9.56 29.67 -15.51
CA ASP A 34 -8.81 28.83 -16.45
C ASP A 34 -7.61 29.58 -17.03
N VAL A 35 -7.76 30.88 -17.31
CA VAL A 35 -6.64 31.74 -17.74
C VAL A 35 -5.59 31.86 -16.64
N GLU A 36 -6.02 32.08 -15.40
CA GLU A 36 -5.12 32.18 -14.25
C GLU A 36 -4.36 30.86 -14.04
N LEU A 37 -5.06 29.73 -14.09
CA LEU A 37 -4.47 28.40 -13.97
C LEU A 37 -3.48 28.11 -15.12
N LEU A 38 -3.87 28.46 -16.34
CA LEU A 38 -3.05 28.27 -17.53
C LEU A 38 -1.73 29.06 -17.43
N LEU A 39 -1.77 30.33 -17.05
CA LEU A 39 -0.58 31.18 -17.00
C LEU A 39 0.30 30.92 -15.77
N SER A 40 -0.30 30.63 -14.62
CA SER A 40 0.44 30.50 -13.35
C SER A 40 0.97 29.09 -13.07
N LYS A 41 0.34 28.05 -13.62
CA LYS A 41 0.66 26.64 -13.33
C LYS A 41 0.97 25.82 -14.56
N ILE A 42 0.13 25.89 -15.60
CA ILE A 42 0.28 25.03 -16.78
C ILE A 42 1.45 25.47 -17.65
N LYS A 43 1.48 26.76 -18.06
CA LYS A 43 2.54 27.32 -18.89
C LYS A 43 3.94 27.11 -18.30
N PRO A 44 4.21 27.45 -17.02
CA PRO A 44 5.56 27.29 -16.47
C PRO A 44 6.02 25.83 -16.43
N SER A 45 5.10 24.89 -16.23
CA SER A 45 5.41 23.46 -16.15
C SER A 45 5.76 22.84 -17.50
N LEU A 46 5.16 23.34 -18.60
CA LEU A 46 5.38 22.86 -19.97
C LEU A 46 6.53 23.56 -20.70
N GLN A 47 7.05 24.66 -20.15
CA GLN A 47 8.10 25.46 -20.77
C GLN A 47 9.49 24.87 -20.54
N GLY A 48 9.74 24.29 -19.36
CA GLY A 48 11.08 23.84 -18.95
C GLY A 48 12.10 25.00 -18.95
N ASN A 49 13.34 24.71 -19.36
CA ASN A 49 14.43 25.68 -19.51
C ASN A 49 15.19 25.32 -20.80
N PRO A 50 15.25 26.15 -21.86
CA PRO A 50 14.93 27.60 -22.02
C PRO A 50 13.49 27.92 -22.45
N GLU A 51 13.19 29.21 -22.76
CA GLU A 51 11.84 29.66 -23.14
C GLU A 51 11.30 29.01 -24.43
N ASN A 52 10.04 28.58 -24.38
CA ASN A 52 9.34 27.98 -25.51
C ASN A 52 8.61 29.07 -26.33
N LEU A 53 8.93 29.15 -27.63
CA LEU A 53 8.38 30.16 -28.55
C LEU A 53 6.88 30.02 -28.84
N VAL A 54 6.29 28.84 -28.64
CA VAL A 54 4.84 28.64 -28.80
C VAL A 54 4.12 29.19 -27.58
N LEU A 55 4.62 28.85 -26.39
CA LEU A 55 4.09 29.31 -25.12
C LEU A 55 4.30 30.81 -24.86
N SER A 56 5.26 31.45 -25.53
CA SER A 56 5.48 32.91 -25.42
C SER A 56 4.24 33.73 -25.82
N SER A 57 3.39 33.19 -26.71
CA SER A 57 2.12 33.81 -27.10
C SER A 57 1.10 33.90 -25.97
N TRP A 58 1.22 33.07 -24.93
CA TRP A 58 0.28 33.03 -23.80
C TRP A 58 0.69 34.09 -22.78
N ASN A 59 0.25 35.33 -22.98
CA ASN A 59 0.50 36.43 -22.05
C ASN A 59 -0.56 37.53 -22.21
N PHE A 60 -0.68 38.41 -21.20
CA PHE A 60 -1.67 39.48 -21.18
C PHE A 60 -1.47 40.58 -22.22
N SER A 61 -0.29 40.66 -22.85
CA SER A 61 0.03 41.61 -23.91
C SER A 61 -0.40 41.12 -25.31
N VAL A 62 -0.80 39.86 -25.44
CA VAL A 62 -1.26 39.24 -26.69
C VAL A 62 -2.76 38.93 -26.59
N PRO A 63 -3.60 39.32 -27.57
CA PRO A 63 -5.01 38.98 -27.57
C PRO A 63 -5.25 37.47 -27.44
N LEU A 64 -6.24 37.07 -26.65
CA LEU A 64 -6.52 35.66 -26.32
C LEU A 64 -6.66 34.77 -27.57
N CYS A 65 -7.29 35.29 -28.63
CA CYS A 65 -7.45 34.59 -29.92
C CYS A 65 -6.15 34.33 -30.69
N GLN A 66 -5.04 34.94 -30.27
CA GLN A 66 -3.72 34.73 -30.87
C GLN A 66 -2.84 33.79 -30.02
N TRP A 67 -3.35 33.27 -28.90
CA TRP A 67 -2.64 32.30 -28.08
C TRP A 67 -2.61 30.96 -28.81
N LYS A 68 -1.40 30.54 -29.20
CA LYS A 68 -1.22 29.38 -30.08
C LYS A 68 -1.63 28.08 -29.39
N GLY A 69 -2.30 27.21 -30.13
CA GLY A 69 -2.64 25.86 -29.67
C GLY A 69 -3.73 25.81 -28.59
N LEU A 70 -4.52 26.87 -28.42
CA LEU A 70 -5.62 26.90 -27.45
C LEU A 70 -6.95 27.19 -28.15
N SER A 71 -8.01 26.53 -27.69
CA SER A 71 -9.38 26.87 -28.06
C SER A 71 -10.21 27.10 -26.80
N TRP A 72 -11.11 28.07 -26.84
CA TRP A 72 -11.88 28.52 -25.68
C TRP A 72 -13.38 28.38 -25.94
N VAL A 73 -14.16 28.26 -24.88
CA VAL A 73 -15.63 28.35 -24.88
C VAL A 73 -16.09 29.36 -23.85
N ILE A 74 -17.27 29.92 -24.08
CA ILE A 74 -18.01 30.73 -23.11
C ILE A 74 -18.98 29.78 -22.37
N SER A 75 -19.38 30.10 -21.13
CA SER A 75 -20.20 29.22 -20.26
C SER A 75 -21.51 28.68 -20.86
N ASN A 76 -21.98 29.25 -21.99
CA ASN A 76 -23.10 28.73 -22.79
C ASN A 76 -22.70 27.59 -23.75
N GLY A 77 -21.46 27.11 -23.70
CA GLY A 77 -20.93 26.04 -24.55
C GLY A 77 -20.58 26.49 -25.98
N LEU A 78 -20.73 27.79 -26.31
CA LEU A 78 -20.38 28.31 -27.63
C LEU A 78 -18.85 28.46 -27.75
N PRO A 79 -18.22 27.90 -28.79
CA PRO A 79 -16.81 28.14 -29.09
C PRO A 79 -16.55 29.64 -29.29
N LEU A 80 -15.47 30.13 -28.70
CA LEU A 80 -14.99 31.48 -28.97
C LEU A 80 -14.50 31.54 -30.42
N GLN A 81 -15.20 32.31 -31.27
CA GLN A 81 -14.85 32.43 -32.68
C GLN A 81 -13.64 33.37 -32.86
N CYS A 82 -12.50 32.79 -33.20
CA CYS A 82 -11.25 33.53 -33.41
C CYS A 82 -10.83 33.63 -34.91
N ASP A 83 -11.53 32.93 -35.82
CA ASP A 83 -11.07 32.68 -37.19
C ASP A 83 -11.42 33.80 -38.21
N GLY A 84 -12.31 34.73 -37.87
CA GLY A 84 -12.66 35.86 -38.74
C GLY A 84 -11.69 37.04 -38.63
N LEU A 85 -11.10 37.48 -39.75
CA LEU A 85 -10.19 38.63 -39.81
C LEU A 85 -10.87 39.97 -39.43
N THR A 86 -12.20 40.03 -39.46
CA THR A 86 -13.02 41.23 -39.20
C THR A 86 -13.77 41.20 -37.87
N LEU A 87 -13.56 40.18 -37.03
CA LEU A 87 -14.29 40.04 -35.76
C LEU A 87 -13.68 40.92 -34.64
N PRO A 88 -14.49 41.72 -33.91
CA PRO A 88 -14.01 42.56 -32.81
C PRO A 88 -13.28 41.79 -31.70
N GLN A 89 -13.65 40.53 -31.49
CA GLN A 89 -13.08 39.66 -30.46
C GLN A 89 -11.60 39.32 -30.71
N ARG A 90 -11.15 39.25 -31.97
CA ARG A 90 -9.79 38.82 -32.33
C ARG A 90 -8.69 39.74 -31.78
N ASN A 91 -8.98 41.04 -31.70
CA ASN A 91 -8.06 42.06 -31.21
C ASN A 91 -8.39 42.53 -29.79
N ASN A 92 -9.36 41.88 -29.13
CA ASN A 92 -9.80 42.30 -27.81
C ASN A 92 -8.84 41.80 -26.72
N LEU A 93 -8.09 42.74 -26.14
CA LEU A 93 -7.14 42.51 -25.04
C LEU A 93 -7.81 42.29 -23.68
N THR A 94 -9.14 42.33 -23.53
CA THR A 94 -9.82 42.13 -22.25
C THR A 94 -10.59 40.82 -22.16
N LEU A 95 -10.67 40.02 -23.23
CA LEU A 95 -11.40 38.74 -23.24
C LEU A 95 -10.90 37.75 -22.17
N PHE A 96 -9.62 37.78 -21.83
CA PHE A 96 -9.06 36.92 -20.78
C PHE A 96 -9.62 37.25 -19.38
N LYS A 97 -10.26 38.41 -19.21
CA LYS A 97 -10.94 38.84 -17.98
C LYS A 97 -12.39 38.38 -17.92
N ASP A 98 -12.93 37.77 -18.98
CA ASP A 98 -14.30 37.27 -18.97
C ASP A 98 -14.38 36.05 -18.03
N PRO A 99 -15.13 36.14 -16.90
CA PRO A 99 -15.21 35.05 -15.93
C PRO A 99 -15.94 33.82 -16.48
N SER A 100 -16.66 33.94 -17.60
CA SER A 100 -17.38 32.84 -18.24
C SER A 100 -16.52 32.01 -19.19
N LEU A 101 -15.29 32.47 -19.45
CA LEU A 101 -14.34 31.84 -20.37
C LEU A 101 -13.75 30.58 -19.75
N GLN A 102 -13.81 29.48 -20.49
CA GLN A 102 -13.26 28.18 -20.10
C GLN A 102 -12.41 27.58 -21.22
N LEU A 103 -11.38 26.83 -20.86
CA LEU A 103 -10.47 26.23 -21.82
C LEU A 103 -11.04 24.91 -22.37
N LEU A 104 -11.20 24.84 -23.69
CA LEU A 104 -11.82 23.68 -24.38
C LEU A 104 -10.76 22.68 -24.87
N SER A 105 -9.63 23.15 -25.37
CA SER A 105 -8.58 22.28 -25.91
C SER A 105 -7.20 22.92 -25.83
N ILE A 106 -6.21 22.07 -25.56
CA ILE A 106 -4.78 22.36 -25.70
C ILE A 106 -4.23 21.46 -26.81
N GLN A 107 -3.71 22.05 -27.88
CA GLN A 107 -3.19 21.39 -29.07
C GLN A 107 -1.77 21.88 -29.36
N LEU A 108 -0.80 21.19 -28.79
CA LEU A 108 0.62 21.50 -28.92
C LEU A 108 1.46 20.29 -29.34
N PRO A 109 1.07 19.52 -30.37
CA PRO A 109 1.90 18.43 -30.85
C PRO A 109 3.20 18.98 -31.48
N GLY A 110 4.36 18.39 -31.18
CA GLY A 110 5.61 18.83 -31.81
C GLY A 110 6.07 20.23 -31.43
N ALA A 111 5.61 20.78 -30.30
CA ALA A 111 5.87 22.16 -29.91
C ALA A 111 7.21 22.36 -29.18
N GLY A 112 8.01 21.30 -29.00
CA GLY A 112 9.27 21.35 -28.25
C GLY A 112 9.07 21.65 -26.77
N LEU A 113 8.00 21.12 -26.18
CA LEU A 113 7.70 21.28 -24.75
C LEU A 113 8.63 20.42 -23.88
N PHE A 114 8.94 20.93 -22.69
CA PHE A 114 9.78 20.30 -21.67
C PHE A 114 9.10 20.36 -20.31
N GLY A 115 9.69 19.71 -19.31
CA GLY A 115 9.16 19.69 -17.94
C GLY A 115 8.19 18.55 -17.71
N GLU A 116 7.15 18.77 -16.93
CA GLU A 116 6.17 17.74 -16.52
C GLU A 116 4.75 18.21 -16.83
N ILE A 117 3.83 17.26 -17.05
CA ILE A 117 2.40 17.59 -17.17
C ILE A 117 1.90 17.93 -15.76
N PRO A 118 1.43 19.16 -15.50
CA PRO A 118 0.99 19.54 -14.17
C PRO A 118 -0.39 18.95 -13.85
N ARG A 119 -0.60 18.61 -12.57
CA ARG A 119 -1.89 18.07 -12.07
C ARG A 119 -3.06 19.01 -12.31
N GLU A 120 -2.78 20.32 -12.33
CA GLU A 120 -3.74 21.39 -12.53
C GLU A 120 -4.47 21.28 -13.88
N VAL A 121 -3.92 20.57 -14.87
CA VAL A 121 -4.64 20.28 -16.12
C VAL A 121 -5.95 19.51 -15.86
N GLY A 122 -6.00 18.70 -14.80
CA GLY A 122 -7.21 17.98 -14.38
C GLY A 122 -8.32 18.88 -13.82
N GLU A 123 -8.00 20.11 -13.39
CA GLU A 123 -8.97 21.06 -12.83
C GLU A 123 -9.77 21.82 -13.90
N LEU A 124 -9.34 21.74 -15.17
CA LEU A 124 -10.00 22.39 -16.30
C LEU A 124 -11.31 21.66 -16.66
N SER A 125 -12.41 22.13 -16.05
CA SER A 125 -13.74 21.50 -16.12
C SER A 125 -14.28 21.28 -17.54
N SER A 126 -13.93 22.14 -18.49
CA SER A 126 -14.41 22.10 -19.89
C SER A 126 -13.40 21.57 -20.90
N LEU A 127 -12.22 21.12 -20.45
CA LEU A 127 -11.18 20.62 -21.33
C LEU A 127 -11.63 19.30 -21.97
N LYS A 128 -11.86 19.30 -23.29
CA LYS A 128 -12.26 18.12 -24.08
C LYS A 128 -11.08 17.42 -24.73
N SER A 129 -10.06 18.17 -25.17
CA SER A 129 -8.94 17.59 -25.93
C SER A 129 -7.60 18.13 -25.46
N LEU A 130 -6.73 17.20 -25.05
CA LEU A 130 -5.36 17.47 -24.63
C LEU A 130 -4.39 16.71 -25.54
N TYR A 131 -3.76 17.45 -26.45
CA TYR A 131 -2.78 16.92 -27.41
C TYR A 131 -1.41 17.53 -27.14
N LEU A 132 -0.55 16.75 -26.49
CA LEU A 132 0.82 17.10 -26.13
C LEU A 132 1.84 16.12 -26.72
N GLY A 133 1.45 15.38 -27.76
CA GLY A 133 2.33 14.37 -28.37
C GLY A 133 3.55 14.95 -29.09
N ALA A 134 4.57 14.13 -29.31
CA ALA A 134 5.84 14.49 -29.96
C ALA A 134 6.55 15.67 -29.27
N ASN A 135 6.73 15.60 -27.95
CA ASN A 135 7.45 16.59 -27.15
C ASN A 135 8.53 15.90 -26.28
N SER A 136 9.18 16.66 -25.40
CA SER A 136 10.18 16.17 -24.45
C SER A 136 9.65 16.19 -23.02
N LEU A 137 8.35 15.94 -22.82
CA LEU A 137 7.73 15.94 -21.50
C LEU A 137 8.19 14.72 -20.69
N THR A 138 8.54 14.95 -19.44
CA THR A 138 9.03 13.97 -18.48
C THR A 138 8.05 13.80 -17.31
N GLY A 139 8.41 12.98 -16.33
CA GLY A 139 7.55 12.72 -15.17
C GLY A 139 6.50 11.65 -15.44
N ASN A 140 5.50 11.58 -14.56
CA ASN A 140 4.43 10.60 -14.66
C ASN A 140 3.18 11.23 -15.30
N ILE A 141 2.25 10.42 -15.78
CA ILE A 141 0.91 10.88 -16.15
C ILE A 141 0.17 11.26 -14.85
N PRO A 142 -0.31 12.51 -14.67
CA PRO A 142 -1.02 12.91 -13.46
C PRO A 142 -2.32 12.14 -13.29
N LEU A 143 -2.60 11.69 -12.06
CA LEU A 143 -3.84 10.97 -11.75
C LEU A 143 -5.07 11.87 -11.90
N GLU A 144 -4.87 13.19 -11.76
CA GLU A 144 -5.89 14.23 -11.83
C GLU A 144 -6.55 14.32 -13.21
N LEU A 145 -5.85 13.91 -14.28
CA LEU A 145 -6.44 13.79 -15.61
C LEU A 145 -7.64 12.83 -15.62
N GLY A 146 -7.59 11.79 -14.77
CA GLY A 146 -8.69 10.84 -14.61
C GLY A 146 -9.96 11.44 -14.01
N TYR A 147 -9.88 12.60 -13.35
CA TYR A 147 -11.04 13.29 -12.77
C TYR A 147 -11.56 14.43 -13.64
N SER A 148 -11.01 14.60 -14.85
CA SER A 148 -11.52 15.62 -15.76
C SER A 148 -12.96 15.31 -16.17
N VAL A 149 -13.82 16.33 -16.01
CA VAL A 149 -15.25 16.19 -16.29
C VAL A 149 -15.53 16.15 -17.80
N SER A 150 -14.68 16.70 -18.66
CA SER A 150 -15.00 16.85 -20.09
C SER A 150 -14.04 16.13 -21.03
N LEU A 151 -12.94 15.57 -20.53
CA LEU A 151 -11.86 15.05 -21.38
C LEU A 151 -12.29 13.83 -22.20
N THR A 152 -12.31 13.98 -23.52
CA THR A 152 -12.66 12.93 -24.48
C THR A 152 -11.46 12.44 -25.27
N ASN A 153 -10.45 13.28 -25.49
CA ASN A 153 -9.29 12.93 -26.30
C ASN A 153 -8.00 13.29 -25.58
N LEU A 154 -7.16 12.28 -25.34
CA LEU A 154 -5.86 12.43 -24.70
C LEU A 154 -4.78 11.83 -25.60
N ASP A 155 -3.85 12.67 -26.06
CA ASP A 155 -2.66 12.26 -26.79
C ASP A 155 -1.41 12.80 -26.12
N LEU A 156 -0.65 11.89 -25.50
CA LEU A 156 0.63 12.15 -24.84
C LEU A 156 1.76 11.37 -25.50
N GLY A 157 1.54 10.82 -26.70
CA GLY A 157 2.50 9.92 -27.34
C GLY A 157 3.77 10.62 -27.80
N GLY A 158 4.91 9.94 -27.85
CA GLY A 158 6.18 10.53 -28.30
C GLY A 158 6.73 11.53 -27.29
N ASN A 159 6.84 11.11 -26.03
CA ASN A 159 7.40 11.89 -24.92
C ASN A 159 8.37 11.01 -24.11
N LEU A 160 8.85 11.53 -22.97
CA LEU A 160 9.73 10.84 -22.03
C LEU A 160 8.99 10.48 -20.72
N LEU A 161 7.67 10.30 -20.79
CA LEU A 161 6.84 9.97 -19.64
C LEU A 161 7.21 8.59 -19.09
N LYS A 162 7.20 8.44 -17.77
CA LYS A 162 7.62 7.23 -17.06
C LYS A 162 6.62 6.82 -15.98
N GLY A 163 6.86 5.67 -15.37
CA GLY A 163 5.99 5.13 -14.33
C GLY A 163 4.73 4.45 -14.90
N PRO A 164 3.83 3.99 -14.02
CA PRO A 164 2.59 3.33 -14.45
C PRO A 164 1.55 4.33 -14.95
N VAL A 165 0.65 3.87 -15.83
CA VAL A 165 -0.59 4.58 -16.14
C VAL A 165 -1.45 4.60 -14.86
N PRO A 166 -1.97 5.76 -14.42
CA PRO A 166 -2.79 5.83 -13.22
C PRO A 166 -4.14 5.15 -13.45
N THR A 167 -4.62 4.36 -12.46
CA THR A 167 -5.93 3.68 -12.52
C THR A 167 -7.08 4.65 -12.75
N SER A 168 -6.97 5.89 -12.28
CA SER A 168 -7.97 6.94 -12.46
C SER A 168 -8.24 7.29 -13.93
N ILE A 169 -7.36 6.94 -14.87
CA ILE A 169 -7.60 7.17 -16.30
C ILE A 169 -8.91 6.53 -16.78
N TRP A 170 -9.30 5.41 -16.15
CA TRP A 170 -10.54 4.70 -16.46
C TRP A 170 -11.78 5.32 -15.85
N ASN A 171 -11.68 6.36 -15.02
CA ASN A 171 -12.85 7.15 -14.61
C ASN A 171 -13.41 7.96 -15.80
N LEU A 172 -12.63 8.16 -16.86
CA LEU A 172 -13.06 8.83 -18.09
C LEU A 172 -13.83 7.91 -19.05
N CYS A 173 -13.96 6.62 -18.71
CA CYS A 173 -14.48 5.55 -19.57
C CYS A 173 -15.83 5.86 -20.26
N ASP A 174 -16.73 6.60 -19.63
CA ASP A 174 -18.03 6.97 -20.21
C ASP A 174 -17.93 7.97 -21.38
N ARG A 175 -16.83 8.73 -21.46
CA ARG A 175 -16.66 9.84 -22.41
C ARG A 175 -15.36 9.79 -23.23
N LEU A 176 -14.37 9.03 -22.77
CA LEU A 176 -13.07 8.92 -23.43
C LEU A 176 -13.23 8.22 -24.78
N VAL A 177 -12.83 8.90 -25.84
CA VAL A 177 -12.89 8.43 -27.23
C VAL A 177 -11.52 7.96 -27.71
N SER A 178 -10.45 8.63 -27.28
CA SER A 178 -9.10 8.32 -27.74
C SER A 178 -8.09 8.48 -26.61
N LEU A 179 -7.32 7.42 -26.35
CA LEU A 179 -6.17 7.41 -25.45
C LEU A 179 -4.92 6.98 -26.22
N ARG A 180 -3.99 7.90 -26.44
CA ARG A 180 -2.71 7.63 -27.10
C ARG A 180 -1.55 7.97 -26.18
N LEU A 181 -0.80 6.94 -25.79
CA LEU A 181 0.35 7.02 -24.88
C LEU A 181 1.60 6.40 -25.51
N ARG A 182 1.60 6.15 -26.82
CA ARG A 182 2.69 5.47 -27.52
C ARG A 182 4.03 6.19 -27.38
N ASP A 183 5.14 5.52 -27.66
CA ASP A 183 6.48 6.13 -27.73
C ASP A 183 6.82 6.90 -26.45
N ASN A 184 6.78 6.20 -25.32
CA ASN A 184 7.12 6.73 -24.00
C ASN A 184 7.96 5.69 -23.22
N ASN A 185 8.26 5.98 -21.95
CA ASN A 185 8.97 5.08 -21.04
C ASN A 185 8.05 4.57 -19.92
N LEU A 186 6.75 4.37 -20.21
CA LEU A 186 5.76 3.91 -19.24
C LEU A 186 6.00 2.43 -18.88
N THR A 187 5.81 2.09 -17.62
CA THR A 187 6.19 0.78 -17.05
C THR A 187 5.05 0.14 -16.25
N GLY A 188 5.16 -1.16 -15.97
CA GLY A 188 4.21 -1.88 -15.10
C GLY A 188 3.07 -2.51 -15.89
N THR A 189 2.07 -3.02 -15.18
CA THR A 189 0.86 -3.59 -15.79
C THR A 189 -0.13 -2.49 -16.15
N LEU A 190 -0.90 -2.66 -17.22
CA LEU A 190 -2.01 -1.76 -17.50
C LEU A 190 -3.08 -1.94 -16.39
N PRO A 191 -3.40 -0.90 -15.60
CA PRO A 191 -4.35 -1.06 -14.49
C PRO A 191 -5.74 -1.39 -15.01
N GLU A 192 -6.50 -2.20 -14.29
CA GLU A 192 -7.90 -2.44 -14.62
C GLU A 192 -8.79 -1.29 -14.13
N PRO A 193 -9.95 -1.04 -14.77
CA PRO A 193 -10.95 -0.12 -14.23
C PRO A 193 -11.39 -0.54 -12.82
N ALA A 194 -11.50 0.43 -11.89
CA ALA A 194 -11.93 0.16 -10.52
C ALA A 194 -13.36 -0.45 -10.45
N LEU A 195 -14.23 -0.07 -11.40
CA LEU A 195 -15.53 -0.68 -11.59
C LEU A 195 -15.38 -1.92 -12.51
N GLN A 196 -15.59 -3.11 -11.94
CA GLN A 196 -15.38 -4.37 -12.64
C GLN A 196 -16.24 -4.54 -13.90
N ASN A 197 -17.35 -3.80 -14.03
CA ASN A 197 -18.27 -3.85 -15.17
C ASN A 197 -18.10 -2.69 -16.17
N SER A 198 -17.02 -1.90 -16.06
CA SER A 198 -16.75 -0.82 -17.02
C SER A 198 -16.56 -1.36 -18.44
N THR A 199 -17.30 -0.77 -19.39
CA THR A 199 -17.33 -1.20 -20.81
C THR A 199 -16.76 -0.16 -21.77
N CYS A 200 -16.38 1.03 -21.29
CA CYS A 200 -15.82 2.17 -22.05
C CYS A 200 -16.39 2.28 -23.46
N LYS A 201 -17.72 2.38 -23.54
CA LYS A 201 -18.47 2.23 -24.79
C LYS A 201 -18.07 3.24 -25.86
N SER A 202 -17.57 4.40 -25.44
CA SER A 202 -17.16 5.50 -26.30
C SER A 202 -15.72 5.38 -26.79
N LEU A 203 -14.90 4.50 -26.21
CA LEU A 203 -13.48 4.42 -26.51
C LEU A 203 -13.25 3.73 -27.85
N GLU A 204 -12.73 4.47 -28.80
CA GLU A 204 -12.46 4.00 -30.16
C GLU A 204 -10.97 3.69 -30.38
N VAL A 205 -10.06 4.42 -29.72
CA VAL A 205 -8.61 4.29 -29.93
C VAL A 205 -7.88 4.09 -28.60
N LEU A 206 -7.13 2.99 -28.50
CA LEU A 206 -6.20 2.70 -27.42
C LEU A 206 -4.82 2.36 -28.00
N ASP A 207 -3.89 3.30 -27.89
CA ASP A 207 -2.52 3.14 -28.37
C ASP A 207 -1.52 3.26 -27.22
N LEU A 208 -0.92 2.12 -26.85
CA LEU A 208 0.05 1.95 -25.77
C LEU A 208 1.40 1.44 -26.31
N SER A 209 1.58 1.46 -27.63
CA SER A 209 2.75 0.88 -28.29
C SER A 209 4.06 1.57 -27.92
N ASN A 210 5.20 0.89 -28.09
CA ASN A 210 6.54 1.44 -27.84
C ASN A 210 6.68 2.01 -26.40
N ASN A 211 6.48 1.14 -25.42
CA ASN A 211 6.64 1.43 -24.00
C ASN A 211 7.34 0.23 -23.31
N LYS A 212 7.28 0.15 -21.98
CA LYS A 212 7.81 -0.94 -21.15
C LYS A 212 6.71 -1.58 -20.29
N PHE A 213 5.50 -1.69 -20.84
CA PHE A 213 4.39 -2.36 -20.16
C PHE A 213 4.68 -3.85 -20.06
N SER A 214 4.33 -4.45 -18.92
CA SER A 214 4.54 -5.88 -18.62
C SER A 214 3.26 -6.50 -18.07
N GLY A 215 3.24 -7.82 -17.91
CA GLY A 215 2.05 -8.56 -17.45
C GLY A 215 1.37 -9.32 -18.59
N GLU A 216 0.27 -9.98 -18.28
CA GLU A 216 -0.54 -10.67 -19.28
C GLU A 216 -1.33 -9.68 -20.15
N PHE A 217 -1.95 -10.17 -21.22
CA PHE A 217 -2.87 -9.36 -22.02
C PHE A 217 -3.98 -8.76 -21.12
N PRO A 218 -4.25 -7.45 -21.19
CA PRO A 218 -5.27 -6.82 -20.34
C PRO A 218 -6.68 -7.23 -20.78
N GLU A 219 -7.17 -8.37 -20.27
CA GLU A 219 -8.42 -8.99 -20.73
C GLU A 219 -9.64 -8.08 -20.62
N PHE A 220 -9.66 -7.15 -19.66
CA PHE A 220 -10.73 -6.17 -19.53
C PHE A 220 -10.93 -5.29 -20.79
N VAL A 221 -9.89 -5.09 -21.61
CA VAL A 221 -9.96 -4.33 -22.88
C VAL A 221 -10.90 -5.02 -23.88
N THR A 222 -11.09 -6.34 -23.79
CA THR A 222 -12.02 -7.11 -24.64
C THR A 222 -13.49 -6.76 -24.41
N ARG A 223 -13.79 -6.03 -23.33
CA ARG A 223 -15.12 -5.49 -23.01
C ARG A 223 -15.41 -4.15 -23.67
N PHE A 224 -14.40 -3.48 -24.22
CA PHE A 224 -14.53 -2.18 -24.87
C PHE A 224 -15.05 -2.35 -26.30
N LYS A 225 -16.36 -2.61 -26.41
CA LYS A 225 -17.00 -2.97 -27.69
C LYS A 225 -17.00 -1.85 -28.74
N GLY A 226 -16.74 -0.60 -28.34
CA GLY A 226 -16.56 0.54 -29.24
C GLY A 226 -15.16 0.63 -29.86
N LEU A 227 -14.20 -0.20 -29.42
CA LEU A 227 -12.81 -0.08 -29.82
C LEU A 227 -12.64 -0.41 -31.31
N LYS A 228 -11.96 0.48 -32.03
CA LYS A 228 -11.60 0.35 -33.44
C LYS A 228 -10.10 0.16 -33.64
N GLU A 229 -9.27 0.74 -32.77
CA GLU A 229 -7.82 0.63 -32.86
C GLU A 229 -7.22 0.20 -31.51
N LEU A 230 -6.51 -0.93 -31.53
CA LEU A 230 -5.76 -1.45 -30.38
C LEU A 230 -4.30 -1.68 -30.76
N SER A 231 -3.41 -0.89 -30.16
CA SER A 231 -1.96 -0.99 -30.38
C SER A 231 -1.23 -1.22 -29.06
N LEU A 232 -0.70 -2.43 -28.87
CA LEU A 232 0.10 -2.85 -27.71
C LEU A 232 1.55 -3.21 -28.11
N GLY A 233 1.91 -3.04 -29.38
CA GLY A 233 3.19 -3.52 -29.90
C GLY A 233 4.42 -2.86 -29.27
N ASN A 234 5.57 -3.54 -29.28
CA ASN A 234 6.83 -3.10 -28.66
C ASN A 234 6.65 -2.80 -27.16
N ASN A 235 6.35 -3.85 -26.40
CA ASN A 235 6.24 -3.86 -24.94
C ASN A 235 6.75 -5.21 -24.40
N ASP A 236 6.63 -5.43 -23.10
CA ASP A 236 7.02 -6.66 -22.40
C ASP A 236 5.79 -7.52 -21.98
N PHE A 237 4.66 -7.43 -22.69
CA PHE A 237 3.48 -8.24 -22.40
C PHE A 237 3.76 -9.73 -22.67
N TYR A 238 3.21 -10.63 -21.85
CA TYR A 238 3.42 -12.07 -21.97
C TYR A 238 2.10 -12.86 -21.82
N GLY A 239 2.20 -14.19 -21.84
CA GLY A 239 1.03 -15.07 -21.68
C GLY A 239 0.22 -15.22 -22.96
N GLN A 240 -1.00 -15.73 -22.86
CA GLN A 240 -1.84 -16.02 -24.03
C GLN A 240 -2.67 -14.81 -24.44
N ILE A 241 -2.91 -14.65 -25.75
CA ILE A 241 -3.88 -13.68 -26.27
C ILE A 241 -5.27 -14.29 -26.08
N PRO A 242 -6.18 -13.62 -25.33
CA PRO A 242 -7.47 -14.21 -24.99
C PRO A 242 -8.37 -14.33 -26.22
N VAL A 243 -9.11 -15.44 -26.30
CA VAL A 243 -10.06 -15.69 -27.40
C VAL A 243 -11.14 -14.61 -27.48
N THR A 244 -11.48 -13.97 -26.36
CA THR A 244 -12.46 -12.87 -26.29
C THR A 244 -12.04 -11.65 -27.11
N LEU A 245 -10.76 -11.50 -27.45
CA LEU A 245 -10.27 -10.45 -28.35
C LEU A 245 -10.86 -10.58 -29.77
N SER A 246 -11.15 -11.80 -30.25
CA SER A 246 -11.77 -11.98 -31.57
C SER A 246 -13.20 -11.47 -31.62
N GLY A 247 -13.86 -11.29 -30.47
CA GLY A 247 -15.18 -10.68 -30.35
C GLY A 247 -15.19 -9.15 -30.36
N LEU A 248 -14.09 -8.50 -30.77
CA LEU A 248 -14.01 -7.06 -31.03
C LEU A 248 -13.91 -6.78 -32.53
N SER A 249 -14.64 -5.77 -33.00
CA SER A 249 -14.61 -5.32 -34.40
C SER A 249 -13.52 -4.26 -34.65
N LEU A 250 -12.24 -4.62 -34.43
CA LEU A 250 -11.13 -3.68 -34.59
C LEU A 250 -10.79 -3.44 -36.06
N ASP A 251 -10.62 -2.18 -36.47
CA ASP A 251 -10.07 -1.80 -37.77
C ASP A 251 -8.56 -1.97 -37.82
N LYS A 252 -7.88 -1.76 -36.68
CA LYS A 252 -6.42 -1.94 -36.54
C LYS A 252 -6.06 -2.67 -35.26
N LEU A 253 -5.19 -3.66 -35.38
CA LEU A 253 -4.61 -4.41 -34.28
C LEU A 253 -3.10 -4.49 -34.43
N ASN A 254 -2.36 -4.18 -33.37
CA ASN A 254 -0.92 -4.38 -33.32
C ASN A 254 -0.50 -4.95 -31.96
N LEU A 255 -0.06 -6.20 -31.95
CA LEU A 255 0.48 -6.95 -30.80
C LEU A 255 1.94 -7.38 -31.02
N SER A 256 2.61 -6.79 -32.01
CA SER A 256 3.98 -7.15 -32.40
C SER A 256 5.00 -6.84 -31.31
N TYR A 257 6.16 -7.47 -31.36
CA TYR A 257 7.31 -7.23 -30.48
C TYR A 257 6.91 -7.21 -29.00
N ASN A 258 6.36 -8.32 -28.56
CA ASN A 258 6.04 -8.62 -27.17
C ASN A 258 6.55 -10.04 -26.86
N ASN A 259 6.19 -10.58 -25.71
CA ASN A 259 6.51 -11.94 -25.30
C ASN A 259 5.24 -12.82 -25.19
N PHE A 260 4.24 -12.58 -26.05
CA PHE A 260 3.01 -13.38 -26.08
C PHE A 260 3.29 -14.81 -26.51
N THR A 261 2.47 -15.75 -26.03
CA THR A 261 2.62 -17.18 -26.24
C THR A 261 1.29 -17.85 -26.59
N GLY A 262 1.33 -19.05 -27.15
CA GLY A 262 0.16 -19.87 -27.44
C GLY A 262 -0.39 -19.70 -28.86
N VAL A 263 -1.60 -20.20 -29.06
CA VAL A 263 -2.27 -20.20 -30.37
C VAL A 263 -3.02 -18.89 -30.56
N LEU A 264 -2.88 -18.26 -31.71
CA LEU A 264 -3.64 -17.07 -32.07
C LEU A 264 -5.16 -17.37 -32.10
N PRO A 265 -5.99 -16.49 -31.49
CA PRO A 265 -7.44 -16.55 -31.66
C PRO A 265 -7.83 -16.49 -33.14
N VAL A 266 -8.93 -17.18 -33.47
CA VAL A 266 -9.51 -17.10 -34.81
C VAL A 266 -10.22 -15.76 -34.95
N PHE A 267 -9.67 -14.87 -35.75
CA PHE A 267 -10.32 -13.62 -36.16
C PHE A 267 -11.14 -13.88 -37.42
N ASP A 268 -12.36 -13.33 -37.48
CA ASP A 268 -13.22 -13.45 -38.65
C ASP A 268 -12.50 -12.89 -39.90
N GLY A 269 -12.20 -13.79 -40.84
CA GLY A 269 -11.66 -13.47 -42.17
C GLY A 269 -10.26 -12.83 -42.19
N SER A 270 -9.22 -13.52 -41.71
CA SER A 270 -7.78 -13.14 -41.87
C SER A 270 -7.50 -11.62 -41.85
N LYS A 271 -8.19 -10.89 -40.96
CA LYS A 271 -8.33 -9.43 -41.03
C LYS A 271 -7.00 -8.72 -40.75
N TYR A 272 -6.14 -9.36 -39.96
CA TYR A 272 -4.85 -8.83 -39.54
C TYR A 272 -3.72 -9.63 -40.19
N ASP A 273 -2.70 -8.93 -40.66
CA ASP A 273 -1.53 -9.54 -41.28
C ASP A 273 -0.57 -10.12 -40.23
N ALA A 274 0.45 -10.87 -40.69
CA ALA A 274 1.47 -11.43 -39.81
C ALA A 274 2.28 -10.35 -39.06
N LYS A 275 2.33 -9.11 -39.59
CA LYS A 275 3.06 -8.00 -38.97
C LYS A 275 2.43 -7.59 -37.65
N ALA A 276 1.11 -7.68 -37.52
CA ALA A 276 0.41 -7.42 -36.27
C ALA A 276 0.88 -8.31 -35.10
N PHE A 277 1.57 -9.43 -35.35
CA PHE A 277 2.00 -10.37 -34.32
C PHE A 277 3.51 -10.68 -34.38
N GLN A 278 4.26 -10.06 -35.29
CA GLN A 278 5.69 -10.27 -35.48
C GLN A 278 6.46 -10.05 -34.17
N GLY A 279 7.59 -10.76 -33.95
CA GLY A 279 8.45 -10.50 -32.79
C GLY A 279 8.04 -11.21 -31.49
N ASN A 280 6.97 -12.02 -31.52
CA ASN A 280 6.56 -12.90 -30.42
C ASN A 280 7.01 -14.37 -30.62
N ASP A 281 7.96 -14.64 -31.52
CA ASP A 281 8.45 -15.99 -31.86
C ASP A 281 9.47 -16.49 -30.81
N PRO A 282 9.48 -17.79 -30.43
CA PRO A 282 8.61 -18.90 -30.87
C PRO A 282 7.32 -19.04 -30.06
N GLY A 283 6.95 -18.03 -29.28
CA GLY A 283 5.82 -18.05 -28.37
C GLY A 283 4.47 -18.18 -29.08
N LEU A 284 4.22 -17.35 -30.09
CA LEU A 284 2.94 -17.34 -30.83
C LEU A 284 2.96 -18.22 -32.09
N CYS A 285 1.87 -18.94 -32.32
CA CYS A 285 1.66 -19.74 -33.53
C CYS A 285 0.17 -19.75 -33.96
N GLY A 286 -0.11 -20.26 -35.15
CA GLY A 286 -1.43 -20.22 -35.79
C GLY A 286 -1.49 -19.20 -36.93
N PRO A 287 -2.48 -19.29 -37.85
CA PRO A 287 -2.65 -18.29 -38.91
C PRO A 287 -2.82 -16.88 -38.31
N PRO A 288 -2.14 -15.83 -38.82
CA PRO A 288 -1.30 -15.80 -40.02
C PRO A 288 0.19 -16.18 -39.83
N LEU A 289 0.69 -16.44 -38.62
CA LEU A 289 2.12 -16.65 -38.30
C LEU A 289 2.69 -18.02 -38.73
N GLY A 290 1.85 -19.03 -38.95
CA GLY A 290 2.26 -20.38 -39.39
C GLY A 290 1.63 -21.49 -38.55
N LYS A 291 1.75 -22.76 -38.95
CA LYS A 291 1.19 -23.89 -38.17
C LYS A 291 1.92 -24.01 -36.83
N CYS A 292 1.18 -24.25 -35.76
CA CYS A 292 1.72 -24.67 -34.47
C CYS A 292 2.38 -26.05 -34.63
N GLY A 293 3.66 -26.05 -35.02
CA GLY A 293 4.44 -27.25 -35.21
C GLY A 293 5.10 -27.65 -33.90
N GLY A 294 4.81 -28.87 -33.42
CA GLY A 294 5.50 -29.49 -32.30
C GLY A 294 6.97 -29.78 -32.63
N LYS A 295 7.81 -28.75 -32.70
CA LYS A 295 9.24 -28.93 -32.52
C LYS A 295 9.51 -28.93 -31.02
N ARG A 296 9.39 -30.12 -30.43
CA ARG A 296 10.29 -30.47 -29.32
C ARG A 296 11.71 -30.37 -29.87
N SER A 297 12.35 -29.20 -29.77
CA SER A 297 13.80 -29.18 -29.57
C SER A 297 14.04 -29.54 -28.11
N GLY A 298 13.67 -30.77 -27.77
CA GLY A 298 14.17 -31.41 -26.58
C GLY A 298 15.64 -31.71 -26.83
N LEU A 299 16.53 -30.92 -26.25
CA LEU A 299 17.69 -31.54 -25.66
C LEU A 299 17.14 -32.42 -24.54
N SER A 300 17.19 -33.74 -24.75
CA SER A 300 16.86 -34.72 -23.71
C SER A 300 17.57 -34.31 -22.42
N ALA A 301 16.86 -34.36 -21.30
CA ALA A 301 17.42 -34.15 -19.96
C ALA A 301 18.68 -35.01 -19.71
N GLY A 302 18.87 -36.10 -20.46
CA GLY A 302 20.09 -36.92 -20.45
C GLY A 302 21.33 -36.26 -21.08
N GLY A 303 21.18 -35.38 -22.08
CA GLY A 303 22.32 -34.70 -22.72
C GLY A 303 22.92 -33.58 -21.88
N ILE A 304 22.07 -32.86 -21.15
CA ILE A 304 22.49 -31.80 -20.21
C ILE A 304 23.06 -32.42 -18.93
N ALA A 305 22.51 -33.55 -18.47
CA ALA A 305 23.08 -34.29 -17.34
C ALA A 305 24.51 -34.79 -17.62
N VAL A 306 24.82 -35.29 -18.82
CA VAL A 306 26.17 -35.79 -19.15
C VAL A 306 27.21 -34.66 -19.26
N LEU A 307 26.82 -33.49 -19.80
CA LEU A 307 27.70 -32.31 -19.85
C LEU A 307 27.94 -31.67 -18.48
N VAL A 308 26.91 -31.64 -17.62
CA VAL A 308 27.01 -31.09 -16.26
C VAL A 308 27.74 -32.07 -15.33
N ILE A 309 27.52 -33.38 -15.45
CA ILE A 309 28.26 -34.40 -14.67
C ILE A 309 29.74 -34.44 -15.08
N GLY A 310 30.06 -34.26 -16.37
CA GLY A 310 31.44 -34.17 -16.85
C GLY A 310 32.21 -32.94 -16.33
N LEU A 311 31.55 -31.78 -16.25
CA LEU A 311 32.16 -30.56 -15.72
C LEU A 311 32.23 -30.54 -14.18
N MET A 312 31.24 -31.13 -13.50
CA MET A 312 31.21 -31.21 -12.04
C MET A 312 32.18 -32.26 -11.49
N THR A 313 32.39 -33.39 -12.18
CA THR A 313 33.37 -34.39 -11.75
C THR A 313 34.81 -33.89 -11.92
N GLY A 314 35.11 -33.13 -12.98
CA GLY A 314 36.42 -32.48 -13.16
C GLY A 314 36.74 -31.44 -12.06
N LEU A 315 35.76 -30.60 -11.70
CA LEU A 315 35.92 -29.61 -10.63
C LEU A 315 36.07 -30.25 -9.25
N VAL A 316 35.26 -31.28 -8.94
CA VAL A 316 35.33 -31.97 -7.64
C VAL A 316 36.65 -32.74 -7.47
N VAL A 317 37.18 -33.36 -8.52
CA VAL A 317 38.49 -34.05 -8.46
C VAL A 317 39.63 -33.05 -8.30
N SER A 318 39.59 -31.90 -9.00
CA SER A 318 40.60 -30.84 -8.84
C SER A 318 40.58 -30.21 -7.44
N ALA A 319 39.40 -30.00 -6.86
CA ALA A 319 39.23 -29.49 -5.51
C ALA A 319 39.67 -30.51 -4.45
N SER A 320 39.40 -31.79 -4.65
CA SER A 320 39.78 -32.86 -3.71
C SER A 320 41.29 -33.06 -3.64
N VAL A 321 41.99 -32.93 -4.76
CA VAL A 321 43.47 -32.99 -4.81
C VAL A 321 44.09 -31.74 -4.16
N LEU A 322 43.48 -30.57 -4.34
CA LEU A 322 43.95 -29.31 -3.72
C LEU A 322 43.74 -29.32 -2.19
N ILE A 323 42.59 -29.84 -1.72
CA ILE A 323 42.28 -29.99 -0.29
C ILE A 323 43.21 -31.02 0.36
N GLY A 324 43.48 -32.15 -0.31
CA GLY A 324 44.46 -33.13 0.16
C GLY A 324 45.89 -32.57 0.24
N TYR A 325 46.31 -31.76 -0.73
CA TYR A 325 47.62 -31.10 -0.75
C TYR A 325 47.77 -30.03 0.35
N VAL A 326 46.71 -29.29 0.65
CA VAL A 326 46.71 -28.25 1.69
C VAL A 326 46.61 -28.85 3.10
N GLN A 327 45.84 -29.92 3.28
CA GLN A 327 45.72 -30.62 4.57
C GLN A 327 46.99 -31.44 4.91
N GLY A 328 47.70 -31.95 3.89
CA GLY A 328 49.01 -32.60 4.05
C GLY A 328 50.13 -31.66 4.52
N ARG A 329 50.01 -30.35 4.26
CA ARG A 329 50.99 -29.34 4.74
C ARG A 329 50.67 -28.78 6.13
N LYS A 330 49.42 -28.89 6.61
CA LYS A 330 49.02 -28.34 7.92
C LYS A 330 49.18 -29.29 9.11
N LYS A 331 49.58 -30.55 8.90
CA LYS A 331 49.87 -31.52 9.97
C LYS A 331 51.33 -31.49 10.45
N LYS A 332 51.89 -30.28 10.60
CA LYS A 332 53.16 -30.06 11.30
C LYS A 332 53.21 -28.67 11.94
N ASN A 333 52.33 -28.42 12.90
CA ASN A 333 52.71 -27.77 14.15
C ASN A 333 51.54 -27.79 15.14
N ASN A 334 51.79 -28.44 16.27
CA ASN A 334 51.07 -28.32 17.53
C ASN A 334 51.17 -26.89 18.07
N GLY A 335 50.20 -26.49 18.90
CA GLY A 335 50.36 -25.32 19.78
C GLY A 335 49.06 -24.80 20.41
N VAL A 336 48.58 -25.55 21.40
CA VAL A 336 47.73 -25.22 22.57
C VAL A 336 47.47 -23.73 22.87
N ASN A 337 46.20 -23.36 23.16
CA ASN A 337 45.75 -22.74 24.42
C ASN A 337 44.21 -22.55 24.47
N GLU A 338 43.65 -22.95 25.61
CA GLU A 338 42.31 -22.70 26.19
C GLU A 338 42.04 -21.18 26.29
N ASP A 339 40.80 -20.66 26.29
CA ASP A 339 39.70 -20.78 27.28
C ASP A 339 38.33 -20.67 26.54
N GLY A 340 37.17 -21.16 26.94
CA GLY A 340 36.58 -21.55 28.23
C GLY A 340 35.11 -21.05 28.24
N TYR A 341 34.20 -21.84 28.82
CA TYR A 341 32.76 -21.64 29.09
C TYR A 341 31.73 -22.46 28.26
N GLU A 342 31.65 -23.74 28.65
CA GLU A 342 30.48 -24.53 29.09
C GLU A 342 29.13 -24.44 28.33
N GLU A 343 28.81 -25.48 27.56
CA GLU A 343 27.46 -26.08 27.55
C GLU A 343 27.56 -27.48 28.16
N GLY A 344 26.72 -27.75 29.16
CA GLY A 344 26.60 -29.07 29.79
C GLY A 344 26.01 -30.08 28.80
N GLU A 345 26.72 -31.19 28.60
CA GLU A 345 26.25 -32.34 27.85
C GLU A 345 25.27 -33.16 28.72
N GLU A 346 24.07 -33.39 28.17
CA GLU A 346 23.11 -34.39 28.66
C GLU A 346 23.55 -35.78 28.17
N ASP A 347 23.46 -36.74 29.09
CA ASP A 347 23.82 -38.14 28.97
C ASP A 347 23.28 -38.86 27.71
N GLU A 348 24.18 -39.50 26.98
CA GLU A 348 23.84 -40.64 26.13
C GLU A 348 23.71 -41.90 26.99
N ASN A 349 22.48 -42.32 27.32
CA ASN A 349 22.16 -43.73 27.52
C ASN A 349 20.65 -44.03 27.59
N GLY A 350 20.24 -45.09 26.90
CA GLY A 350 19.04 -45.88 27.23
C GLY A 350 17.73 -45.43 26.57
N GLY A 351 17.10 -46.34 25.82
CA GLY A 351 15.80 -46.09 25.19
C GLY A 351 14.65 -45.91 26.20
N GLY A 352 13.73 -45.01 25.87
CA GLY A 352 12.43 -44.89 26.53
C GLY A 352 11.90 -43.45 26.52
N GLU A 353 10.81 -43.22 25.78
CA GLU A 353 9.98 -41.99 25.76
C GLU A 353 10.56 -40.76 25.00
N GLY A 354 9.68 -39.93 24.43
CA GLY A 354 10.05 -38.80 23.55
C GLY A 354 10.75 -37.65 24.30
N LYS A 355 11.34 -36.68 23.57
CA LYS A 355 12.09 -35.57 24.18
C LYS A 355 11.19 -34.37 24.48
N LEU A 356 11.10 -33.97 25.75
CA LEU A 356 10.45 -32.72 26.18
C LEU A 356 11.51 -31.65 26.45
N VAL A 357 11.36 -30.49 25.84
CA VAL A 357 12.22 -29.31 26.02
C VAL A 357 11.42 -28.24 26.74
N LEU A 358 11.87 -27.84 27.93
CA LEU A 358 11.21 -26.85 28.77
C LEU A 358 11.81 -25.45 28.56
N PHE A 359 10.97 -24.43 28.67
CA PHE A 359 11.34 -23.03 28.66
C PHE A 359 10.86 -22.35 29.95
N GLN A 360 11.30 -21.12 30.18
CA GLN A 360 11.00 -20.37 31.40
C GLN A 360 9.50 -20.37 31.75
N GLY A 361 9.16 -20.72 32.99
CA GLY A 361 7.80 -20.82 33.55
C GLY A 361 7.08 -22.14 33.30
N ALA A 362 7.80 -23.17 32.83
CA ALA A 362 7.32 -24.53 32.60
C ALA A 362 7.98 -25.54 33.54
N GLU A 363 8.61 -25.11 34.62
CA GLU A 363 9.45 -25.95 35.49
C GLU A 363 8.67 -27.06 36.20
N HIS A 364 7.34 -26.94 36.26
CA HIS A 364 6.42 -27.89 36.87
C HIS A 364 5.85 -28.92 35.86
N LEU A 365 6.11 -28.76 34.55
CA LEU A 365 5.56 -29.65 33.52
C LEU A 365 6.46 -30.86 33.31
N THR A 366 5.92 -32.06 33.55
CA THR A 366 6.59 -33.32 33.19
C THR A 366 6.06 -33.89 31.87
N LEU A 367 6.84 -34.80 31.28
CA LEU A 367 6.40 -35.51 30.06
C LEU A 367 5.13 -36.31 30.29
N GLU A 368 5.04 -36.99 31.43
CA GLU A 368 3.88 -37.79 31.82
C GLU A 368 2.63 -36.92 31.97
N ASP A 369 2.74 -35.75 32.60
CA ASP A 369 1.62 -34.81 32.75
C ASP A 369 1.07 -34.35 31.41
N VAL A 370 1.95 -34.08 30.44
CA VAL A 370 1.55 -33.61 29.10
C VAL A 370 0.88 -34.72 28.30
N LEU A 371 1.40 -35.95 28.36
CA LEU A 371 0.87 -37.09 27.59
C LEU A 371 -0.44 -37.64 28.18
N ASN A 372 -0.61 -37.58 29.50
CA ASN A 372 -1.82 -38.03 30.20
C ASN A 372 -2.92 -36.95 30.27
N ALA A 373 -2.64 -35.72 29.83
CA ALA A 373 -3.60 -34.63 29.90
C ALA A 373 -4.87 -34.90 29.06
N THR A 374 -6.03 -34.56 29.61
CA THR A 374 -7.30 -34.68 28.89
C THR A 374 -7.48 -33.50 27.93
N GLY A 375 -7.53 -33.77 26.63
CA GLY A 375 -7.58 -32.75 25.57
C GLY A 375 -8.97 -32.55 24.97
N GLN A 376 -9.42 -31.30 24.89
CA GLN A 376 -10.57 -30.87 24.08
C GLN A 376 -10.08 -30.09 22.87
N VAL A 377 -10.50 -30.47 21.66
CA VAL A 377 -10.17 -29.75 20.42
C VAL A 377 -10.77 -28.35 20.44
N MET A 378 -9.92 -27.33 20.29
CA MET A 378 -10.31 -25.93 20.16
C MET A 378 -10.35 -25.47 18.70
N GLU A 379 -9.32 -25.84 17.93
CA GLU A 379 -9.14 -25.37 16.56
C GLU A 379 -8.42 -26.43 15.71
N LYS A 380 -8.76 -26.50 14.42
CA LYS A 380 -8.03 -27.27 13.42
C LYS A 380 -7.51 -26.31 12.34
N THR A 381 -6.20 -26.25 12.17
CA THR A 381 -5.54 -25.54 11.08
C THR A 381 -5.00 -26.53 10.06
N ASN A 382 -4.52 -26.03 8.91
CA ASN A 382 -3.86 -26.85 7.89
C ASN A 382 -2.53 -27.46 8.39
N TYR A 383 -1.84 -26.80 9.33
CA TYR A 383 -0.55 -27.27 9.89
C TYR A 383 -0.65 -27.97 11.25
N GLY A 384 -1.80 -27.93 11.94
CA GLY A 384 -1.92 -28.54 13.26
C GLY A 384 -3.33 -28.52 13.86
N THR A 385 -3.46 -29.12 15.04
CA THR A 385 -4.69 -29.07 15.84
C THR A 385 -4.35 -28.50 17.22
N VAL A 386 -5.18 -27.57 17.68
CA VAL A 386 -5.05 -26.94 19.00
C VAL A 386 -6.01 -27.61 19.98
N TYR A 387 -5.48 -27.97 21.14
CA TYR A 387 -6.22 -28.59 22.23
C TYR A 387 -6.12 -27.71 23.47
N LYS A 388 -7.25 -27.60 24.18
CA LYS A 388 -7.28 -27.25 25.59
C LYS A 388 -7.02 -28.52 26.37
N ALA A 389 -5.93 -28.58 27.11
CA ALA A 389 -5.57 -29.75 27.90
C ALA A 389 -5.64 -29.44 29.40
N LYS A 390 -6.30 -30.32 30.15
CA LYS A 390 -6.30 -30.28 31.61
C LYS A 390 -5.27 -31.26 32.16
N LEU A 391 -4.37 -30.73 32.97
CA LEU A 391 -3.34 -31.47 33.69
C LEU A 391 -3.91 -32.12 34.95
N ALA A 392 -3.21 -33.10 35.49
CA ALA A 392 -3.63 -33.85 36.68
C ALA A 392 -3.68 -32.99 37.95
N ASP A 393 -2.83 -31.97 38.03
CA ASP A 393 -2.79 -30.97 39.12
C ASP A 393 -3.93 -29.93 39.05
N GLY A 394 -4.81 -30.03 38.04
CA GLY A 394 -5.89 -29.08 37.77
C GLY A 394 -5.49 -27.89 36.91
N GLY A 395 -4.20 -27.77 36.55
CA GLY A 395 -3.69 -26.81 35.60
C GLY A 395 -4.31 -26.97 34.21
N THR A 396 -4.33 -25.89 33.43
CA THR A 396 -4.82 -25.94 32.04
C THR A 396 -3.78 -25.33 31.12
N ILE A 397 -3.45 -26.04 30.04
CA ILE A 397 -2.49 -25.62 29.02
C ILE A 397 -3.11 -25.68 27.62
N ALA A 398 -2.54 -24.94 26.69
CA ALA A 398 -2.88 -25.00 25.28
C ALA A 398 -1.80 -25.79 24.53
N LEU A 399 -2.19 -26.89 23.90
CA LEU A 399 -1.30 -27.76 23.15
C LEU A 399 -1.59 -27.61 21.65
N ARG A 400 -0.55 -27.44 20.84
CA ARG A 400 -0.66 -27.54 19.38
C ARG A 400 0.08 -28.76 18.89
N LEU A 401 -0.67 -29.75 18.43
CA LEU A 401 -0.13 -30.89 17.70
C LEU A 401 0.08 -30.52 16.24
N LEU A 402 1.34 -30.46 15.82
CA LEU A 402 1.69 -30.25 14.42
C LEU A 402 1.41 -31.53 13.63
N ARG A 403 0.80 -31.38 12.46
CA ARG A 403 0.53 -32.50 11.56
C ARG A 403 1.84 -33.10 11.04
N GLU A 404 1.84 -34.40 10.77
CA GLU A 404 2.99 -35.06 10.18
C GLU A 404 3.32 -34.48 8.80
N GLY A 405 4.61 -34.31 8.51
CA GLY A 405 5.09 -33.74 7.23
C GLY A 405 4.92 -32.22 7.07
N THR A 406 4.31 -31.51 8.01
CA THR A 406 4.12 -30.04 7.89
C THR A 406 5.30 -29.22 8.40
N CYS A 407 6.11 -29.81 9.27
CA CYS A 407 7.25 -29.17 9.91
C CYS A 407 8.56 -29.85 9.49
N LYS A 408 9.66 -29.10 9.56
CA LYS A 408 10.99 -29.62 9.24
C LYS A 408 11.43 -30.70 10.24
N ASP A 409 12.51 -31.40 9.91
CA ASP A 409 13.09 -32.45 10.75
C ASP A 409 13.57 -31.92 12.13
N GLY A 410 13.85 -32.83 13.05
CA GLY A 410 14.24 -32.48 14.43
C GLY A 410 15.47 -31.55 14.49
N SER A 411 16.50 -31.85 13.71
CA SER A 411 17.76 -31.07 13.65
C SER A 411 17.56 -29.62 13.20
N SER A 412 16.67 -29.37 12.24
CA SER A 412 16.41 -28.03 11.73
C SER A 412 15.31 -27.27 12.50
N CYS A 413 14.45 -27.98 13.21
CA CYS A 413 13.35 -27.41 14.00
C CYS A 413 13.84 -26.88 15.36
N LEU A 414 14.68 -27.65 16.06
CA LEU A 414 15.08 -27.35 17.45
C LEU A 414 15.73 -25.97 17.65
N PRO A 415 16.63 -25.46 16.78
CA PRO A 415 17.19 -24.12 16.93
C PRO A 415 16.12 -23.02 16.87
N VAL A 416 15.14 -23.16 15.97
CA VAL A 416 14.05 -22.20 15.83
C VAL A 416 13.11 -22.27 17.04
N VAL A 417 12.77 -23.47 17.51
CA VAL A 417 11.96 -23.66 18.72
C VAL A 417 12.64 -23.05 19.94
N ARG A 418 13.96 -23.24 20.11
CA ARG A 418 14.73 -22.60 21.19
C ARG A 418 14.70 -21.07 21.08
N GLN A 419 14.79 -20.52 19.88
CA GLN A 419 14.64 -19.08 19.65
C GLN A 419 13.24 -18.59 20.09
N LEU A 420 12.18 -19.28 19.68
CA LEU A 420 10.80 -18.94 20.06
C LEU A 420 10.55 -19.12 21.57
N GLY A 421 11.14 -20.15 22.17
CA GLY A 421 11.06 -20.44 23.60
C GLY A 421 11.68 -19.36 24.49
N ARG A 422 12.62 -18.56 23.98
CA ARG A 422 13.23 -17.42 24.69
C ARG A 422 12.40 -16.13 24.67
N VAL A 423 11.39 -16.03 23.80
CA VAL A 423 10.60 -14.80 23.64
C VAL A 423 9.69 -14.58 24.86
N ARG A 424 9.85 -13.46 25.55
CA ARG A 424 9.04 -13.07 26.71
C ARG A 424 8.63 -11.61 26.61
N HIS A 425 7.32 -11.37 26.54
CA HIS A 425 6.73 -10.04 26.45
C HIS A 425 5.27 -10.10 26.90
N GLU A 426 4.76 -9.03 27.53
CA GLU A 426 3.39 -9.00 28.09
C GLU A 426 2.31 -9.22 27.02
N ASN A 427 2.55 -8.72 25.81
CA ASN A 427 1.66 -8.81 24.66
C ASN A 427 1.96 -9.96 23.69
N LEU A 428 2.74 -10.97 24.09
CA LEU A 428 3.01 -12.17 23.30
C LEU A 428 2.72 -13.41 24.14
N VAL A 429 2.14 -14.46 23.53
CA VAL A 429 1.90 -15.72 24.26
C VAL A 429 3.20 -16.52 24.34
N PRO A 430 3.70 -16.84 25.56
CA PRO A 430 4.98 -17.52 25.72
C PRO A 430 4.87 -19.00 25.36
N LEU A 431 5.85 -19.50 24.60
CA LEU A 431 6.06 -20.94 24.45
C LEU A 431 6.70 -21.48 25.73
N ARG A 432 5.99 -22.39 26.40
CA ARG A 432 6.37 -23.02 27.67
C ARG A 432 7.19 -24.27 27.48
N ALA A 433 6.81 -25.09 26.52
CA ALA A 433 7.55 -26.31 26.23
C ALA A 433 7.36 -26.77 24.78
N PHE A 434 8.25 -27.66 24.35
CA PHE A 434 8.18 -28.34 23.06
C PHE A 434 8.45 -29.83 23.26
N TYR A 435 7.56 -30.67 22.75
CA TYR A 435 7.73 -32.12 22.80
C TYR A 435 7.97 -32.67 21.39
N GLN A 436 8.92 -33.59 21.29
CA GLN A 436 9.18 -34.39 20.10
C GLN A 436 9.02 -35.88 20.43
N GLY A 437 7.99 -36.50 19.87
CA GLY A 437 7.69 -37.91 20.03
C GLY A 437 8.55 -38.82 19.16
N GLN A 438 8.60 -40.10 19.53
CA GLN A 438 9.39 -41.12 18.85
C GLN A 438 8.92 -41.40 17.42
N ARG A 439 7.63 -41.20 17.12
CA ARG A 439 7.07 -41.40 15.78
C ARG A 439 7.10 -40.11 14.96
N GLY A 440 7.81 -39.08 15.45
CA GLY A 440 7.96 -37.80 14.78
C GLY A 440 6.88 -36.78 15.12
N GLU A 441 6.00 -37.08 16.09
CA GLU A 441 5.01 -36.14 16.60
C GLU A 441 5.69 -34.90 17.20
N LYS A 442 5.13 -33.72 16.97
CA LYS A 442 5.66 -32.47 17.52
C LYS A 442 4.55 -31.68 18.20
N LEU A 443 4.73 -31.34 19.47
CA LEU A 443 3.79 -30.52 20.24
C LEU A 443 4.45 -29.20 20.63
N LEU A 444 3.73 -28.10 20.42
CA LEU A 444 4.05 -26.79 20.99
C LEU A 444 3.10 -26.52 22.17
N ILE A 445 3.66 -26.16 23.32
CA ILE A 445 2.93 -26.04 24.58
C ILE A 445 2.96 -24.59 25.04
N TYR A 446 1.77 -24.01 25.22
CA TYR A 446 1.57 -22.61 25.60
C TYR A 446 0.69 -22.52 26.85
N ASP A 447 0.71 -21.35 27.49
CA ASP A 447 -0.28 -21.01 28.50
C ASP A 447 -1.69 -21.05 27.91
N TYR A 448 -2.61 -21.71 28.60
CA TYR A 448 -4.02 -21.60 28.25
C TYR A 448 -4.56 -20.25 28.73
N LEU A 449 -5.00 -19.43 27.79
CA LEU A 449 -5.72 -18.20 28.06
C LEU A 449 -7.22 -18.47 27.83
N PRO A 450 -8.11 -18.29 28.82
CA PRO A 450 -9.54 -18.60 28.73
C PRO A 450 -10.36 -17.70 27.78
N ASN A 451 -9.68 -17.08 26.82
CA ASN A 451 -10.08 -15.84 26.18
C ASN A 451 -10.50 -16.04 24.73
N LYS A 452 -11.33 -15.11 24.25
CA LYS A 452 -11.79 -15.09 22.87
C LYS A 452 -10.71 -14.50 21.96
N THR A 453 -10.70 -14.95 20.71
CA THR A 453 -9.87 -14.28 19.70
C THR A 453 -10.41 -12.87 19.45
N LEU A 454 -9.56 -11.95 19.01
CA LEU A 454 -10.02 -10.63 18.57
C LEU A 454 -11.07 -10.75 17.46
N HIS A 455 -10.95 -11.77 16.60
CA HIS A 455 -11.94 -12.10 15.58
C HIS A 455 -13.34 -12.33 16.17
N ASP A 456 -13.44 -13.19 17.19
CA ASP A 456 -14.72 -13.45 17.89
C ASP A 456 -15.23 -12.17 18.58
N LEU A 457 -14.30 -11.41 19.18
CA LEU A 457 -14.62 -10.14 19.83
C LEU A 457 -15.04 -9.03 18.86
N LEU A 458 -14.80 -9.13 17.56
CA LEU A 458 -15.32 -8.16 16.58
C LEU A 458 -16.58 -8.70 15.91
N HIS A 459 -16.58 -9.95 15.44
CA HIS A 459 -17.58 -10.43 14.47
C HIS A 459 -18.64 -11.37 15.03
N ASP A 460 -18.44 -11.94 16.21
CA ASP A 460 -19.41 -12.86 16.81
C ASP A 460 -20.67 -12.12 17.29
N SER A 461 -21.85 -12.62 16.88
CA SER A 461 -23.16 -12.00 17.13
C SER A 461 -23.86 -12.49 18.41
N ARG A 462 -23.17 -13.24 19.29
CA ARG A 462 -23.74 -13.73 20.54
C ARG A 462 -24.19 -12.59 21.48
N THR A 463 -25.39 -12.73 22.06
CA THR A 463 -25.96 -11.84 23.07
C THR A 463 -25.12 -11.81 24.35
N GLY A 464 -24.88 -10.63 24.93
CA GLY A 464 -24.10 -10.47 26.18
C GLY A 464 -22.60 -10.18 26.00
N LYS A 465 -22.17 -9.85 24.77
CA LYS A 465 -20.78 -9.49 24.45
C LYS A 465 -20.36 -8.18 25.14
N PRO A 466 -19.12 -8.08 25.68
CA PRO A 466 -18.61 -6.84 26.23
C PRO A 466 -18.54 -5.75 25.16
N MET A 467 -19.05 -4.56 25.47
CA MET A 467 -19.00 -3.42 24.52
C MET A 467 -17.55 -3.01 24.23
N LEU A 468 -17.15 -3.06 22.96
CA LEU A 468 -15.85 -2.57 22.51
C LEU A 468 -15.97 -1.11 22.05
N ASN A 469 -15.92 -0.19 23.01
CA ASN A 469 -15.77 1.24 22.73
C ASN A 469 -14.34 1.56 22.24
N TRP A 470 -14.12 2.80 21.81
CA TRP A 470 -12.82 3.22 21.29
C TRP A 470 -11.66 3.00 22.27
N ALA A 471 -11.83 3.29 23.56
CA ALA A 471 -10.76 3.13 24.53
C ALA A 471 -10.24 1.69 24.63
N ARG A 472 -11.15 0.70 24.62
CA ARG A 472 -10.80 -0.73 24.64
C ARG A 472 -10.14 -1.17 23.33
N ARG A 473 -10.70 -0.73 22.18
CA ARG A 473 -10.15 -1.04 20.86
C ARG A 473 -8.75 -0.44 20.65
N HIS A 474 -8.55 0.79 21.09
CA HIS A 474 -7.26 1.47 21.08
C HIS A 474 -6.23 0.71 21.93
N LYS A 475 -6.60 0.31 23.16
CA LYS A 475 -5.71 -0.49 24.02
C LYS A 475 -5.29 -1.79 23.34
N ILE A 476 -6.24 -2.53 22.78
CA ILE A 476 -5.98 -3.76 22.03
C ILE A 476 -5.01 -3.50 20.87
N ALA A 477 -5.25 -2.46 20.07
CA ALA A 477 -4.37 -2.10 18.96
C ALA A 477 -2.94 -1.77 19.41
N LEU A 478 -2.80 -1.00 20.51
CA LEU A 478 -1.51 -0.64 21.09
C LEU A 478 -0.76 -1.86 21.64
N ASP A 479 -1.45 -2.75 22.35
CA ASP A 479 -0.88 -3.99 22.87
C ASP A 479 -0.34 -4.88 21.74
N ILE A 480 -1.11 -5.05 20.65
CA ILE A 480 -0.66 -5.80 19.46
C ILE A 480 0.56 -5.14 18.84
N ALA A 481 0.54 -3.80 18.69
CA ALA A 481 1.66 -3.06 18.11
C ALA A 481 2.94 -3.24 18.92
N ARG A 482 2.86 -3.20 20.26
CA ARG A 482 3.99 -3.43 21.17
C ARG A 482 4.55 -4.84 21.03
N GLY A 483 3.69 -5.85 20.96
CA GLY A 483 4.11 -7.24 20.75
C GLY A 483 4.87 -7.42 19.43
N LEU A 484 4.37 -6.82 18.33
CA LEU A 484 5.04 -6.87 17.03
C LEU A 484 6.35 -6.06 16.99
N ALA A 485 6.38 -4.88 17.62
CA ALA A 485 7.60 -4.08 17.76
C ALA A 485 8.69 -4.87 18.48
N PHE A 486 8.35 -5.50 19.61
CA PHE A 486 9.28 -6.35 20.35
C PHE A 486 9.85 -7.49 19.50
N LEU A 487 9.02 -8.16 18.69
CA LEU A 487 9.51 -9.21 17.78
C LEU A 487 10.48 -8.67 16.71
N HIS A 488 10.25 -7.46 16.20
CA HIS A 488 11.03 -6.88 15.10
C HIS A 488 12.34 -6.23 15.57
N THR A 489 12.36 -5.59 16.73
CA THR A 489 13.48 -4.76 17.20
C THR A 489 13.92 -5.04 18.64
N GLY A 490 13.09 -5.70 19.45
CA GLY A 490 13.37 -5.98 20.87
C GLY A 490 14.18 -7.25 21.15
N LEU A 491 14.46 -8.05 20.12
CA LEU A 491 15.24 -9.29 20.22
C LEU A 491 16.59 -9.14 19.49
N GLU A 492 17.64 -9.80 20.00
CA GLU A 492 18.96 -9.85 19.35
C GLU A 492 18.87 -10.35 17.90
N ALA A 493 18.02 -11.36 17.67
CA ALA A 493 17.70 -11.89 16.37
C ALA A 493 16.22 -11.62 16.05
N PRO A 494 15.91 -10.65 15.16
CA PRO A 494 14.54 -10.30 14.80
C PRO A 494 13.71 -11.49 14.32
N ILE A 495 12.45 -11.49 14.74
CA ILE A 495 11.46 -12.50 14.36
C ILE A 495 10.35 -11.80 13.57
N THR A 496 10.16 -12.21 12.33
CA THR A 496 8.95 -11.86 11.58
C THR A 496 7.81 -12.74 12.07
N HIS A 497 6.65 -12.14 12.32
CA HIS A 497 5.45 -12.87 12.74
C HIS A 497 4.91 -13.72 11.58
N GLY A 498 4.75 -13.14 10.39
CA GLY A 498 4.44 -13.83 9.14
C GLY A 498 2.97 -14.22 8.95
N ASN A 499 2.16 -14.24 10.01
CA ASN A 499 0.72 -14.56 9.97
C ASN A 499 -0.14 -13.66 10.89
N VAL A 500 0.02 -12.33 10.81
CA VAL A 500 -0.72 -11.37 11.64
C VAL A 500 -2.18 -11.27 11.16
N ARG A 501 -3.15 -11.60 12.03
CA ARG A 501 -4.60 -11.54 11.75
C ARG A 501 -5.43 -11.57 13.04
N SER A 502 -6.71 -11.19 12.99
CA SER A 502 -7.56 -11.11 14.20
C SER A 502 -7.80 -12.45 14.89
N LYS A 503 -7.73 -13.57 14.16
CA LYS A 503 -7.82 -14.93 14.72
C LYS A 503 -6.58 -15.32 15.55
N ASN A 504 -5.46 -14.64 15.34
CA ASN A 504 -4.18 -14.95 15.98
C ASN A 504 -3.84 -13.98 17.13
N VAL A 505 -4.83 -13.23 17.58
CA VAL A 505 -4.73 -12.34 18.74
C VAL A 505 -5.74 -12.80 19.78
N LEU A 506 -5.26 -13.11 20.98
CA LEU A 506 -6.10 -13.43 22.13
C LEU A 506 -6.28 -12.18 22.99
N VAL A 507 -7.49 -11.95 23.48
CA VAL A 507 -7.81 -10.76 24.27
C VAL A 507 -8.53 -11.16 25.55
N ASP A 508 -7.95 -10.81 26.69
CA ASP A 508 -8.50 -11.17 27.98
C ASP A 508 -9.64 -10.27 28.47
N GLU A 509 -10.21 -10.63 29.63
CA GLU A 509 -11.31 -9.91 30.26
C GLU A 509 -10.95 -8.45 30.62
N PHE A 510 -9.64 -8.15 30.74
CA PHE A 510 -9.10 -6.82 30.97
C PHE A 510 -8.72 -6.10 29.67
N PHE A 511 -9.05 -6.68 28.51
CA PHE A 511 -8.71 -6.20 27.18
C PHE A 511 -7.20 -6.10 26.94
N VAL A 512 -6.39 -6.93 27.62
CA VAL A 512 -4.98 -7.10 27.27
C VAL A 512 -4.89 -8.03 26.08
N ALA A 513 -4.30 -7.52 24.99
CA ALA A 513 -4.11 -8.31 23.78
C ALA A 513 -2.75 -9.01 23.80
N ARG A 514 -2.76 -10.29 23.41
CA ARG A 514 -1.55 -11.12 23.25
C ARG A 514 -1.54 -11.75 21.87
N VAL A 515 -0.47 -11.53 21.14
CA VAL A 515 -0.26 -12.10 19.80
C VAL A 515 0.27 -13.53 19.93
N THR A 516 -0.25 -14.43 19.10
CA THR A 516 0.06 -15.86 19.08
C THR A 516 0.62 -16.28 17.72
N GLU A 517 1.18 -17.49 17.63
CA GLU A 517 1.63 -18.08 16.35
C GLU A 517 2.76 -17.33 15.61
N PHE A 518 3.53 -16.51 16.32
CA PHE A 518 4.67 -15.81 15.71
C PHE A 518 5.79 -16.79 15.33
N GLY A 519 6.36 -16.59 14.14
CA GLY A 519 7.54 -17.34 13.68
C GLY A 519 7.32 -18.82 13.38
N LEU A 520 6.07 -19.29 13.29
CA LEU A 520 5.75 -20.68 12.94
C LEU A 520 6.20 -21.04 11.53
N ASP A 521 6.21 -20.09 10.59
CA ASP A 521 6.67 -20.28 9.22
C ASP A 521 8.11 -20.83 9.16
N LYS A 522 8.96 -20.46 10.12
CA LYS A 522 10.34 -20.96 10.22
C LYS A 522 10.40 -22.46 10.57
N LEU A 523 9.39 -22.98 11.26
CA LEU A 523 9.25 -24.40 11.63
C LEU A 523 8.63 -25.24 10.50
N MET A 524 7.87 -24.61 9.60
CA MET A 524 7.12 -25.30 8.56
C MET A 524 7.95 -25.61 7.31
N VAL A 525 7.51 -26.62 6.56
CA VAL A 525 8.01 -26.89 5.21
C VAL A 525 7.48 -25.83 4.22
N PRO A 526 8.19 -25.53 3.12
CA PRO A 526 7.81 -24.43 2.22
C PRO A 526 6.38 -24.50 1.66
N ALA A 527 5.88 -25.70 1.36
CA ALA A 527 4.52 -25.88 0.85
C ALA A 527 3.46 -25.40 1.86
N VAL A 528 3.68 -25.64 3.15
CA VAL A 528 2.77 -25.23 4.22
C VAL A 528 2.88 -23.72 4.48
N THR A 529 4.09 -23.15 4.39
CA THR A 529 4.25 -21.69 4.48
C THR A 529 3.52 -20.95 3.36
N ASP A 530 3.55 -21.49 2.14
CA ASP A 530 2.83 -20.92 1.00
C ASP A 530 1.32 -21.01 1.18
N GLU A 531 0.83 -22.10 1.78
CA GLU A 531 -0.59 -22.25 2.14
C GLU A 531 -1.00 -21.25 3.23
N MET A 532 -0.18 -21.06 4.28
CA MET A 532 -0.42 -20.04 5.31
C MET A 532 -0.55 -18.63 4.70
N VAL A 533 0.34 -18.27 3.76
CA VAL A 533 0.26 -17.00 3.02
C VAL A 533 -1.00 -16.93 2.16
N THR A 534 -1.44 -18.05 1.60
CA THR A 534 -2.69 -18.14 0.81
C THR A 534 -3.92 -17.95 1.69
N ILE A 535 -3.95 -18.51 2.90
CA ILE A 535 -5.02 -18.30 3.88
C ILE A 535 -5.07 -16.83 4.32
N ALA A 536 -3.91 -16.21 4.57
CA ALA A 536 -3.84 -14.78 4.87
C ALA A 536 -4.37 -13.92 3.72
N LYS A 537 -4.19 -14.35 2.46
CA LYS A 537 -4.79 -13.70 1.28
C LYS A 537 -6.30 -13.78 1.30
N THR A 538 -6.86 -14.97 1.56
CA THR A 538 -8.32 -15.16 1.59
C THR A 538 -8.98 -14.40 2.73
N ASP A 539 -8.28 -14.26 3.85
CA ASP A 539 -8.69 -13.47 5.02
C ASP A 539 -8.41 -11.95 4.83
N GLY A 540 -7.77 -11.52 3.74
CA GLY A 540 -7.56 -10.10 3.40
C GLY A 540 -6.33 -9.41 4.01
N TYR A 541 -5.43 -10.13 4.67
CA TYR A 541 -4.24 -9.56 5.35
C TYR A 541 -2.96 -9.60 4.50
N LYS A 542 -3.02 -10.14 3.29
CA LYS A 542 -1.82 -10.34 2.45
C LYS A 542 -1.33 -9.01 1.86
N ALA A 543 -0.09 -8.65 2.19
CA ALA A 543 0.61 -7.52 1.59
C ALA A 543 0.80 -7.68 0.06
N PRO A 544 0.68 -6.59 -0.73
CA PRO A 544 0.69 -6.66 -2.19
C PRO A 544 2.01 -7.21 -2.77
N GLU A 545 3.15 -6.92 -2.13
CA GLU A 545 4.46 -7.38 -2.57
C GLU A 545 4.70 -8.89 -2.39
N LEU A 546 3.90 -9.59 -1.57
CA LEU A 546 3.95 -11.05 -1.43
C LEU A 546 3.42 -11.81 -2.66
N GLN A 547 3.06 -11.10 -3.74
CA GLN A 547 2.92 -11.69 -5.08
C GLN A 547 4.27 -11.87 -5.78
N LYS A 548 5.24 -10.99 -5.49
CA LYS A 548 6.58 -10.98 -6.10
C LYS A 548 7.63 -11.61 -5.18
N MET A 549 7.48 -11.41 -3.87
CA MET A 549 8.36 -11.96 -2.84
C MET A 549 7.89 -13.35 -2.38
N LYS A 550 8.84 -14.25 -2.17
CA LYS A 550 8.57 -15.63 -1.67
C LYS A 550 8.57 -15.76 -0.14
N LYS A 551 8.90 -14.71 0.63
CA LYS A 551 8.99 -14.76 2.10
C LYS A 551 8.47 -13.50 2.77
N CYS A 552 7.83 -13.65 3.92
CA CYS A 552 7.40 -12.55 4.78
C CYS A 552 8.60 -11.82 5.41
N ASN A 553 8.41 -10.56 5.78
CA ASN A 553 9.37 -9.75 6.52
C ASN A 553 8.64 -8.77 7.47
N SER A 554 9.38 -7.96 8.22
CA SER A 554 8.78 -6.99 9.14
C SER A 554 7.82 -6.00 8.46
N ARG A 555 8.04 -5.63 7.18
CA ARG A 555 7.15 -4.71 6.44
C ARG A 555 5.84 -5.37 6.01
N THR A 556 5.84 -6.68 5.79
CA THR A 556 4.59 -7.42 5.52
C THR A 556 3.76 -7.55 6.79
N ASP A 557 4.40 -7.69 7.95
CA ASP A 557 3.71 -7.66 9.26
C ASP A 557 3.07 -6.30 9.53
N VAL A 558 3.76 -5.19 9.21
CA VAL A 558 3.21 -3.83 9.33
C VAL A 558 1.95 -3.67 8.47
N TYR A 559 1.96 -4.17 7.24
CA TYR A 559 0.77 -4.14 6.38
C TYR A 559 -0.40 -4.92 6.99
N ALA A 560 -0.14 -6.14 7.44
CA ALA A 560 -1.15 -6.98 8.08
C ALA A 560 -1.68 -6.35 9.38
N PHE A 561 -0.83 -5.67 10.15
CA PHE A 561 -1.25 -4.84 11.28
C PHE A 561 -2.14 -3.67 10.84
N GLY A 562 -1.83 -3.01 9.72
CA GLY A 562 -2.69 -1.98 9.14
C GLY A 562 -4.10 -2.47 8.84
N ILE A 563 -4.22 -3.64 8.20
CA ILE A 563 -5.52 -4.30 7.95
C ILE A 563 -6.22 -4.64 9.27
N LEU A 564 -5.49 -5.16 10.25
CA LEU A 564 -6.02 -5.47 11.59
C LEU A 564 -6.54 -4.22 12.31
N LEU A 565 -5.82 -3.10 12.19
CA LEU A 565 -6.24 -1.81 12.76
C LEU A 565 -7.49 -1.27 12.03
N LEU A 566 -7.58 -1.41 10.71
CA LEU A 566 -8.80 -1.10 9.97
C LEU A 566 -9.97 -1.98 10.43
N GLU A 567 -9.78 -3.28 10.57
CA GLU A 567 -10.82 -4.19 11.08
C GLU A 567 -11.31 -3.78 12.49
N ILE A 568 -10.39 -3.37 13.37
CA ILE A 568 -10.71 -2.83 14.69
C ILE A 568 -11.54 -1.53 14.58
N LEU A 569 -11.21 -0.63 13.67
CA LEU A 569 -11.89 0.66 13.52
C LEU A 569 -13.25 0.55 12.83
N LEU A 570 -13.34 -0.24 11.77
CA LEU A 570 -14.53 -0.40 10.93
C LEU A 570 -15.50 -1.45 11.45
N GLY A 571 -15.04 -2.41 12.27
CA GLY A 571 -15.86 -3.54 12.71
C GLY A 571 -16.30 -4.47 11.57
N LYS A 572 -15.68 -4.35 10.39
CA LYS A 572 -15.96 -5.15 9.18
C LYS A 572 -14.87 -6.19 8.99
N LYS A 573 -15.27 -7.42 8.68
CA LYS A 573 -14.35 -8.52 8.41
C LYS A 573 -13.67 -8.32 7.05
N PRO A 574 -12.32 -8.30 6.96
CA PRO A 574 -11.61 -8.25 5.69
C PRO A 574 -11.69 -9.60 4.95
N GLY A 575 -11.48 -9.54 3.63
CA GLY A 575 -11.42 -10.73 2.79
C GLY A 575 -12.80 -11.28 2.42
N ARG A 576 -12.85 -12.57 2.07
CA ARG A 576 -14.08 -13.18 1.54
C ARG A 576 -14.98 -13.65 2.68
N ASP A 577 -16.20 -13.13 2.77
CA ASP A 577 -17.17 -13.62 3.75
C ASP A 577 -18.03 -14.76 3.19
N GLY A 578 -18.20 -15.82 3.98
CA GLY A 578 -18.84 -17.06 3.53
C GLY A 578 -20.35 -16.95 3.27
N ARG A 579 -20.98 -15.82 3.63
CA ARG A 579 -22.43 -15.58 3.48
C ARG A 579 -22.79 -14.76 2.25
N SER A 580 -21.98 -13.77 1.87
CA SER A 580 -22.22 -12.92 0.69
C SER A 580 -21.33 -13.27 -0.50
N GLY A 581 -20.21 -13.98 -0.29
CA GLY A 581 -19.23 -14.31 -1.33
C GLY A 581 -18.41 -13.11 -1.85
N GLU A 582 -18.78 -11.89 -1.45
CA GLU A 582 -18.13 -10.63 -1.77
C GLU A 582 -16.81 -10.48 -0.99
N PHE A 583 -15.77 -10.01 -1.67
CA PHE A 583 -14.47 -9.79 -1.06
C PHE A 583 -14.40 -8.36 -0.53
N VAL A 584 -14.20 -8.20 0.78
CA VAL A 584 -14.14 -6.90 1.43
C VAL A 584 -12.68 -6.43 1.53
N ASP A 585 -12.33 -5.43 0.72
CA ASP A 585 -11.05 -4.70 0.79
C ASP A 585 -11.22 -3.45 1.65
N LEU A 586 -10.76 -3.52 2.91
CA LEU A 586 -10.90 -2.42 3.87
C LEU A 586 -10.16 -1.14 3.43
N PRO A 587 -8.87 -1.19 2.99
CA PRO A 587 -8.20 -0.02 2.43
C PRO A 587 -8.97 0.63 1.27
N ALA A 588 -9.53 -0.15 0.35
CA ALA A 588 -10.31 0.39 -0.76
C ALA A 588 -11.59 1.08 -0.27
N LEU A 589 -12.29 0.49 0.70
CA LEU A 589 -13.49 1.07 1.31
C LEU A 589 -13.19 2.43 1.95
N VAL A 590 -12.08 2.54 2.69
CA VAL A 590 -11.68 3.82 3.30
C VAL A 590 -11.32 4.85 2.23
N LYS A 591 -10.62 4.46 1.16
CA LYS A 591 -10.30 5.38 0.05
C LYS A 591 -11.55 5.95 -0.60
N VAL A 592 -12.55 5.12 -0.87
CA VAL A 592 -13.85 5.57 -1.41
C VAL A 592 -14.51 6.56 -0.47
N ALA A 593 -14.59 6.25 0.83
CA ALA A 593 -15.21 7.14 1.80
C ALA A 593 -14.45 8.46 2.05
N VAL A 594 -13.14 8.49 1.80
CA VAL A 594 -12.36 9.74 1.81
C VAL A 594 -12.69 10.58 0.57
N LEU A 595 -12.81 9.95 -0.60
CA LEU A 595 -13.17 10.63 -1.86
C LEU A 595 -14.60 11.18 -1.85
N GLU A 596 -15.53 10.45 -1.23
CA GLU A 596 -16.94 10.85 -1.11
C GLU A 596 -17.22 11.76 0.10
N GLU A 597 -16.19 12.12 0.87
CA GLU A 597 -16.31 12.89 2.12
C GLU A 597 -17.19 12.22 3.21
N THR A 598 -17.42 10.91 3.10
CA THR A 598 -18.21 10.08 4.03
C THR A 598 -17.35 9.33 5.07
N THR A 599 -16.13 9.82 5.34
CA THR A 599 -15.14 9.11 6.21
C THR A 599 -15.68 8.80 7.61
N MET A 600 -16.63 9.57 8.14
CA MET A 600 -17.21 9.28 9.46
C MET A 600 -18.13 8.06 9.46
N GLU A 601 -18.71 7.71 8.30
CA GLU A 601 -19.67 6.61 8.15
C GLU A 601 -19.00 5.24 8.09
N VAL A 602 -17.68 5.19 7.89
CA VAL A 602 -16.94 3.92 7.81
C VAL A 602 -16.65 3.32 9.19
N PHE A 603 -16.68 4.14 10.25
CA PHE A 603 -16.40 3.66 11.59
C PHE A 603 -17.54 2.79 12.11
N ASP A 604 -17.19 1.78 12.91
CA ASP A 604 -18.17 0.95 13.58
C ASP A 604 -19.05 1.82 14.51
N VAL A 605 -20.37 1.66 14.39
CA VAL A 605 -21.36 2.36 15.24
C VAL A 605 -21.08 2.14 16.73
N ALA A 606 -20.65 0.93 17.12
CA ALA A 606 -20.30 0.62 18.51
C ALA A 606 -19.07 1.39 19.00
N LEU A 607 -18.17 1.76 18.08
CA LEU A 607 -16.98 2.55 18.38
C LEU A 607 -17.36 4.00 18.65
N LEU A 608 -18.25 4.57 17.83
CA LEU A 608 -18.70 5.97 17.93
C LEU A 608 -19.57 6.25 19.17
N LYS A 609 -20.07 5.21 19.85
CA LYS A 609 -20.93 5.37 21.02
C LYS A 609 -20.18 6.05 22.18
N GLY A 610 -20.61 7.27 22.52
CA GLY A 610 -20.03 8.07 23.61
C GLY A 610 -18.91 9.02 23.18
N ILE A 611 -18.63 9.10 21.87
CA ILE A 611 -17.61 10.00 21.29
C ILE A 611 -18.28 11.28 20.84
N ARG A 612 -17.77 12.43 21.31
CA ARG A 612 -18.30 13.75 20.96
C ARG A 612 -17.62 14.32 19.71
N SER A 613 -16.32 14.05 19.54
CA SER A 613 -15.54 14.47 18.39
C SER A 613 -14.51 13.39 18.03
N PRO A 614 -14.73 12.62 16.94
CA PRO A 614 -13.79 11.59 16.50
C PRO A 614 -12.37 12.12 16.27
N MET A 615 -12.24 13.40 15.90
CA MET A 615 -10.95 14.05 15.66
C MET A 615 -10.19 14.34 16.96
N GLU A 616 -10.89 14.72 18.04
CA GLU A 616 -10.26 15.00 19.33
C GLU A 616 -9.96 13.74 20.13
N ASP A 617 -10.70 12.67 19.86
CA ASP A 617 -10.53 11.36 20.49
C ASP A 617 -9.50 10.46 19.76
N GLY A 618 -8.86 10.94 18.69
CA GLY A 618 -7.74 10.25 18.02
C GLY A 618 -8.14 9.21 16.97
N LEU A 619 -9.43 9.10 16.64
CA LEU A 619 -9.96 8.12 15.69
C LEU A 619 -9.49 8.34 14.26
N VAL A 620 -9.46 9.59 13.82
CA VAL A 620 -9.02 9.95 12.47
C VAL A 620 -7.51 9.75 12.34
N GLN A 621 -6.75 9.97 13.41
CA GLN A 621 -5.32 9.71 13.48
C GLN A 621 -5.03 8.21 13.44
N ALA A 622 -5.81 7.38 14.15
CA ALA A 622 -5.70 5.93 14.05
C ALA A 622 -6.04 5.42 12.64
N LEU A 623 -7.06 5.99 11.98
CA LEU A 623 -7.40 5.65 10.60
C LEU A 623 -6.26 6.03 9.63
N LYS A 624 -5.66 7.22 9.80
CA LYS A 624 -4.47 7.66 9.04
C LYS A 624 -3.30 6.69 9.21
N LEU A 625 -3.00 6.32 10.44
CA LEU A 625 -1.93 5.37 10.75
C LEU A 625 -2.19 4.01 10.11
N ALA A 626 -3.44 3.52 10.17
CA ALA A 626 -3.83 2.27 9.54
C ALA A 626 -3.62 2.31 8.01
N MET A 627 -4.02 3.40 7.36
CA MET A 627 -3.80 3.61 5.92
C MET A 627 -2.31 3.69 5.57
N GLY A 628 -1.50 4.40 6.35
CA GLY A 628 -0.04 4.45 6.16
C GLY A 628 0.65 3.10 6.34
N CYS A 629 0.15 2.25 7.25
CA CYS A 629 0.60 0.87 7.36
C CYS A 629 0.20 0.04 6.12
N CYS A 630 -0.96 0.33 5.52
CA CYS A 630 -1.49 -0.34 4.32
C CYS A 630 -0.91 0.20 3.00
N ALA A 631 0.10 1.07 3.03
CA ALA A 631 0.67 1.65 1.83
C ALA A 631 1.16 0.54 0.86
N PRO A 632 0.91 0.68 -0.46
CA PRO A 632 1.25 -0.36 -1.44
C PRO A 632 2.77 -0.58 -1.57
N VAL A 633 3.56 0.47 -1.31
CA VAL A 633 5.02 0.41 -1.32
C VAL A 633 5.53 0.08 0.09
N ALA A 634 6.25 -1.03 0.25
CA ALA A 634 6.68 -1.51 1.58
C ALA A 634 7.64 -0.55 2.31
N SER A 635 8.45 0.22 1.57
CA SER A 635 9.45 1.13 2.15
C SER A 635 8.85 2.37 2.80
N VAL A 636 7.67 2.82 2.37
CA VAL A 636 7.02 4.02 2.95
C VAL A 636 6.23 3.72 4.22
N ARG A 637 5.94 2.44 4.50
CA ARG A 637 5.26 2.04 5.73
C ARG A 637 6.11 2.42 6.96
N PRO A 638 5.50 2.83 8.08
CA PRO A 638 6.25 3.01 9.33
C PRO A 638 6.84 1.67 9.81
N ASN A 639 7.85 1.71 10.69
CA ASN A 639 8.23 0.53 11.46
C ASN A 639 7.28 0.38 12.67
N MET A 640 7.27 -0.79 13.30
CA MET A 640 6.33 -1.03 14.42
C MET A 640 6.62 -0.14 15.64
N ASP A 641 7.87 0.29 15.88
CA ASP A 641 8.20 1.25 16.93
C ASP A 641 7.54 2.61 16.71
N GLU A 642 7.55 3.12 15.48
CA GLU A 642 6.88 4.36 15.10
C GLU A 642 5.36 4.21 15.16
N VAL A 643 4.81 3.04 14.80
CA VAL A 643 3.39 2.74 14.98
C VAL A 643 3.00 2.78 16.46
N VAL A 644 3.78 2.16 17.35
CA VAL A 644 3.56 2.20 18.81
C VAL A 644 3.57 3.64 19.29
N LYS A 645 4.60 4.41 18.92
CA LYS A 645 4.73 5.82 19.31
C LYS A 645 3.52 6.66 18.88
N GLN A 646 3.06 6.52 17.63
CA GLN A 646 1.89 7.25 17.14
C GLN A 646 0.60 6.84 17.84
N LEU A 647 0.42 5.55 18.19
CA LEU A 647 -0.73 5.12 19.01
C LEU A 647 -0.64 5.65 20.44
N GLU A 648 0.55 5.75 21.02
CA GLU A 648 0.73 6.33 22.36
C GLU A 648 0.44 7.83 22.39
N GLU A 649 0.88 8.58 21.37
CA GLU A 649 0.60 10.01 21.23
C GLU A 649 -0.90 10.29 21.03
N ASN A 650 -1.64 9.36 20.42
CA ASN A 650 -3.07 9.49 20.13
C ASN A 650 -3.98 8.77 21.14
N ARG A 651 -3.50 8.51 22.37
CA ARG A 651 -4.30 7.87 23.42
C ARG A 651 -5.61 8.66 23.70
N PRO A 652 -6.76 7.98 23.86
CA PRO A 652 -8.04 8.61 24.16
C PRO A 652 -7.99 9.45 25.45
N ARG A 653 -8.56 10.66 25.41
CA ARG A 653 -8.46 11.65 26.51
C ARG A 653 -9.20 11.22 27.80
N ASN A 654 -10.24 10.40 27.69
CA ASN A 654 -10.93 9.84 28.86
C ASN A 654 -10.06 8.73 29.47
N ARG A 655 -9.19 9.13 30.41
CA ARG A 655 -8.37 8.28 31.27
C ARG A 655 -9.25 7.37 32.11
N SER A 656 -9.66 6.27 31.51
CA SER A 656 -10.23 5.15 32.23
C SER A 656 -9.11 4.48 33.03
N ALA A 657 -9.44 3.79 34.12
CA ALA A 657 -8.54 2.86 34.83
C ALA A 657 -8.07 1.65 33.99
N LEU A 658 -8.24 1.71 32.66
CA LEU A 658 -7.84 0.71 31.65
C LEU A 658 -6.34 0.74 31.33
N TYR A 659 -5.65 1.84 31.64
CA TYR A 659 -4.20 2.00 31.50
C TYR A 659 -3.59 2.04 32.91
N SER A 660 -2.64 1.16 33.22
CA SER A 660 -2.10 1.10 34.59
C SER A 660 -1.25 2.34 34.89
N PRO A 661 -1.17 2.83 36.15
CA PRO A 661 -0.33 3.97 36.51
C PRO A 661 1.16 3.76 36.20
N THR A 662 1.62 2.51 36.20
CA THR A 662 2.99 2.10 35.86
C THR A 662 3.36 2.31 34.39
N GLU A 663 2.38 2.46 33.49
CA GLU A 663 2.61 2.79 32.06
C GLU A 663 2.83 4.30 31.81
N THR A 664 2.85 5.12 32.87
CA THR A 664 3.07 6.59 32.76
C THR A 664 4.46 7.05 33.15
N ARG A 665 5.43 6.14 33.32
CA ARG A 665 6.80 6.51 33.71
C ARG A 665 7.86 5.86 32.83
N SER A 666 8.05 6.47 31.66
CA SER A 666 9.33 6.47 30.96
C SER A 666 9.71 7.93 30.69
N GLU A 667 10.00 8.65 31.78
CA GLU A 667 10.80 9.87 31.70
C GLU A 667 12.26 9.45 31.48
N VAL A 668 12.72 9.52 30.23
CA VAL A 668 14.11 9.88 29.93
C VAL A 668 14.06 10.87 28.77
N GLY A 669 14.38 12.14 29.07
CA GLY A 669 14.84 13.09 28.04
C GLY A 669 14.00 14.35 27.79
N ARG A 670 13.41 14.99 28.81
CA ARG A 670 12.98 16.39 28.68
C ARG A 670 14.20 17.32 28.80
N SER A 671 14.95 17.43 27.71
CA SER A 671 15.97 18.48 27.51
C SER A 671 16.39 18.58 26.03
N SER A 672 15.46 18.97 25.15
CA SER A 672 15.75 19.84 23.99
C SER A 672 14.47 20.06 23.16
N PHE A 673 13.60 20.93 23.66
CA PHE A 673 12.62 21.61 22.82
C PHE A 673 12.91 23.10 22.88
N ARG A 674 13.72 23.58 21.91
CA ARG A 674 13.68 24.94 21.34
C ARG A 674 14.73 25.05 20.22
N LYS A 675 14.36 24.57 19.03
CA LYS A 675 14.76 25.07 17.70
C LYS A 675 13.97 24.32 16.65
N ILE A 676 12.69 24.65 16.53
CA ILE A 676 11.95 24.41 15.27
C ILE A 676 12.08 25.72 14.51
N SER A 677 13.07 25.79 13.62
CA SER A 677 13.19 26.83 12.61
C SER A 677 13.71 26.22 11.31
N ARG A 678 12.78 26.09 10.36
CA ARG A 678 12.98 26.28 8.90
C ARG A 678 13.80 25.32 8.03
N GLU A 679 14.16 24.11 8.45
CA GLU A 679 14.76 23.13 7.52
C GLU A 679 14.11 21.74 7.60
N ALA A 680 12.93 21.60 6.99
CA ALA A 680 12.35 20.30 6.59
C ALA A 680 11.42 20.46 5.37
N ILE A 681 11.80 21.35 4.45
CA ILE A 681 11.29 21.41 3.08
C ILE A 681 12.51 21.52 2.18
N LEU A 682 13.23 20.41 2.02
CA LEU A 682 14.23 20.15 0.98
C LEU A 682 14.85 18.80 1.31
N ILE A 683 14.45 17.76 0.57
CA ILE A 683 15.26 16.67 0.01
C ILE A 683 14.27 15.70 -0.62
N GLU A 684 13.84 16.03 -1.84
CA GLU A 684 13.75 15.05 -2.92
C GLU A 684 14.69 15.58 -4.02
N ARG A 685 15.69 14.76 -4.37
CA ARG A 685 16.63 14.80 -5.52
C ARG A 685 18.08 14.66 -5.07
N LYS A 686 18.55 13.41 -5.04
CA LYS A 686 19.56 12.90 -6.00
C LYS A 686 19.90 11.44 -5.69
N THR A 687 19.93 10.65 -6.75
CA THR A 687 20.45 9.27 -6.79
C THR A 687 21.97 9.26 -7.00
N ASP A 688 22.56 8.20 -6.45
CA ASP A 688 23.76 7.44 -6.85
C ASP A 688 25.19 7.85 -6.45
N ASN A 689 25.74 6.97 -5.59
CA ASN A 689 27.05 6.29 -5.63
C ASN A 689 28.27 6.81 -4.84
N TYR A 690 28.91 5.81 -4.21
CA TYR A 690 30.25 5.70 -3.59
C TYR A 690 30.47 6.13 -2.11
N CYS A 691 30.67 5.12 -1.24
CA CYS A 691 31.61 5.15 -0.11
C CYS A 691 33.08 5.09 -0.64
N PRO A 692 34.17 5.43 0.12
CA PRO A 692 34.27 5.34 1.59
C PRO A 692 35.10 6.45 2.32
N HIS A 693 35.08 6.33 3.66
CA HIS A 693 36.15 6.62 4.65
C HIS A 693 36.36 8.01 5.34
N PHE A 694 36.39 7.89 6.67
CA PHE A 694 37.23 8.54 7.71
C PHE A 694 36.97 9.97 8.26
N ALA A 695 36.66 9.96 9.57
CA ALA A 695 37.26 10.70 10.69
C ALA A 695 37.03 12.21 10.96
N GLU A 696 36.65 12.42 12.23
CA GLU A 696 37.14 13.40 13.21
C GLU A 696 36.89 14.91 13.03
N LYS A 697 36.19 15.46 14.05
CA LYS A 697 36.68 16.40 15.09
C LYS A 697 35.76 17.59 15.36
N ARG A 698 35.46 17.70 16.66
CA ARG A 698 34.87 18.82 17.43
C ARG A 698 35.50 20.16 17.09
N TYR A 699 34.75 21.25 17.28
CA TYR A 699 35.12 22.32 18.23
C TYR A 699 33.89 23.14 18.63
N ASP A 700 33.88 23.49 19.93
CA ASP A 700 32.94 24.34 20.66
C ASP A 700 32.82 25.76 20.11
N THR A 701 31.68 26.41 20.33
CA THR A 701 31.59 27.57 21.25
C THR A 701 30.16 28.09 21.40
N THR A 702 29.81 28.37 22.66
CA THR A 702 28.60 28.95 23.22
C THR A 702 28.58 30.48 23.09
N GLU A 703 27.42 31.08 22.84
CA GLU A 703 27.07 32.40 23.37
C GLU A 703 25.54 32.65 23.33
N SER A 704 25.11 33.72 24.01
CA SER A 704 24.04 33.72 25.00
C SER A 704 22.79 34.58 24.68
N ILE A 705 21.64 34.18 25.26
CA ILE A 705 20.55 35.00 25.84
C ILE A 705 19.64 35.87 24.94
N SER A 706 18.34 35.52 24.90
CA SER A 706 17.20 36.30 25.49
C SER A 706 15.82 35.86 24.91
N GLN A 707 14.81 35.74 25.79
CA GLN A 707 13.40 35.58 25.42
C GLN A 707 12.63 36.87 25.72
N PRO A 708 11.46 37.07 25.07
CA PRO A 708 10.30 37.60 25.78
C PRO A 708 9.05 36.71 25.67
N ARG A 709 8.14 36.96 26.62
CA ARG A 709 6.86 36.27 26.93
C ARG A 709 5.70 36.62 25.98
N PRO A 710 4.58 35.85 26.02
CA PRO A 710 3.55 35.83 24.99
C PRO A 710 2.36 36.74 25.30
N SER A 711 1.63 37.15 24.26
CA SER A 711 0.28 37.69 24.35
C SER A 711 -0.69 36.97 23.40
N SER A 712 -1.90 36.84 23.92
CA SER A 712 -3.09 36.14 23.46
C SER A 712 -3.65 36.57 22.10
N LEU A 713 -4.18 35.63 21.31
CA LEU A 713 -5.56 35.70 20.81
C LEU A 713 -6.05 34.37 20.21
N SER A 714 -7.28 34.08 20.62
CA SER A 714 -8.09 32.89 20.38
C SER A 714 -8.91 33.02 19.09
N GLN A 715 -9.26 31.85 18.52
CA GLN A 715 -10.40 31.57 17.61
C GLN A 715 -10.33 32.03 16.15
N LYS A 716 -10.06 31.06 15.28
CA LYS A 716 -10.94 30.62 14.18
C LYS A 716 -10.43 29.27 13.65
N PHE A 717 -10.98 28.16 14.16
CA PHE A 717 -10.79 26.83 13.59
C PHE A 717 -12.16 26.33 13.12
N HIS A 718 -12.37 26.34 11.82
CA HIS A 718 -13.16 25.33 11.13
C HIS A 718 -12.64 25.21 9.69
N THR A 719 -12.74 23.99 9.17
CA THR A 719 -12.51 23.53 7.79
C THR A 719 -11.08 23.60 7.26
N ASN A 720 -10.38 22.46 7.33
CA ASN A 720 -9.61 21.86 6.22
C ASN A 720 -8.91 20.58 6.70
N MET A 721 -9.57 19.43 6.51
CA MET A 721 -9.04 18.09 6.81
C MET A 721 -9.34 17.17 5.63
N LEU A 722 -8.83 17.51 4.45
CA LEU A 722 -8.84 16.64 3.26
C LEU A 722 -7.46 16.30 2.67
N PRO A 723 -6.38 17.12 2.76
CA PRO A 723 -5.17 16.79 1.98
C PRO A 723 -4.28 15.67 2.56
N HIS A 724 -4.41 15.31 3.83
CA HIS A 724 -3.42 14.47 4.52
C HIS A 724 -3.78 12.97 4.62
N LEU A 725 -4.98 12.56 4.20
CA LEU A 725 -5.38 11.14 4.16
C LEU A 725 -5.19 10.49 2.79
N LEU A 726 -5.08 11.29 1.73
CA LEU A 726 -4.96 10.82 0.34
C LEU A 726 -3.51 10.57 -0.11
N MET A 727 -2.51 10.89 0.71
CA MET A 727 -1.08 10.70 0.41
C MET A 727 -0.43 9.49 1.10
N LEU A 728 -1.19 8.68 1.85
CA LEU A 728 -0.74 7.42 2.49
C LEU A 728 -1.57 6.25 1.94
#